data_AF-A0A4Q4MJ43-F1
#
_entry.id   AF-A0A4Q4MJ43-F1
#
_cell.length_a   1.000
_cell.length_b   1.000
_cell.length_c   1.000
_cell.angle_alpha   90.00
_cell.angle_beta   90.00
_cell.angle_gamma   90.00
#
_symmetry.space_group_name_H-M   'P 1'
#
loop_
_entity.id
_entity.type
_entity.pdbx_description
1 polymer ?
#
loop_
_entity_poly.entity_id
_entity_poly.type
_entity_poly.pdbx_seq_one_letter_code
_entity_poly.pdbx_strand_id
1 'polypeptide(L)'
;MREYSLSGKILGKMISIGKAAGLYHTVKGEGQDVFLGCGLGGTSLINAGVFLKPDERLLEAAEWPEEIRENPAGLEQYYVRAERMLQPTAFPTRYPKPRKLAVFERQAHSLGLHDNFYRPPLTTTFCPSTNQAGTHMGESTGSGNECTGANDGSKNSVLVTYLYDDWTRGAELFCGINVRHVKKEDQDKGYIVFYEVSNGRGGKTKKWVRAREVVFLGAGAFGTTEVLLRSQRRGLDTSPLLGQRFTGNGDMLAFAYNCKHDIGSLGHEAFSKMNFKSCGPTITACIDMRGSTHANNVRDGYIIQDGAIPEALVPVIQSLLETQTTAVPSHSSSTRGNLLARLKSWIFGPYARDGSVNRTLVYLTMSHDENEGQMLLEDDAVVLRWLGIGSHKRSANIDSVLLEMTENLGGKLVKAPCITVHPLGGAGMSNDGTGLGGVVNHRGQLLIGKGHEVYEGIVCVDGSIIPISLGVNPCATITALAERSCDLIAQERGWKTDDSSNDRLSPWRDPLIPVLSEPTKAIGLDTIEDSIEGVQFEEVMRGHVHFGNNIQDSSVAEKVAMEASSSAQLALTVDARRNRNGSYQGVPFGTFACGALSQDPLMTTGGTVEFFTIDEEVADAVNLVYKVDLLSTDGARYGFHDYKRLNSAAAFSVSRTWGATTTLYTIITGHDGVAVGRGILHLSLHNFFSELQSLRSRRTIGGMSNMQAQARFLKFFTTNIASYMFSPFRRLQYPTPSTGKSGYFEKAIPTVTMLTADDGVRFPIKLWQPPFGIQKKHTPIVFIPGASVDDQMFSLPTVPTNTIDYFTSLGYRCYVPILRFGIGEEARKGDTVYDARLDVRAAMQYVREKEQERKIYAVVHCLGSIATGIALLKGDVEASWLKGMTCSQVFTNLVFSPDNDFKARHPILIKAYRVSPVLSIYQISLLTAR
;
A
#
# COMPACT_ATOMS: atom_id res chain seq x y z
N MET A 1 -8.43 3.36 20.88
CA MET A 1 -7.15 3.19 20.14
C MET A 1 -7.29 2.93 18.63
N ARG A 2 -8.47 2.60 18.06
CA ARG A 2 -8.61 2.33 16.61
C ARG A 2 -8.59 3.59 15.72
N GLU A 3 -8.83 4.77 16.29
CA GLU A 3 -9.02 6.05 15.56
C GLU A 3 -7.99 7.12 15.91
N TYR A 4 -6.94 6.76 16.65
CA TYR A 4 -5.93 7.71 17.13
C TYR A 4 -4.56 7.37 16.55
N SER A 5 -3.81 8.41 16.21
CA SER A 5 -2.41 8.35 15.81
C SER A 5 -1.57 9.37 16.59
N LEU A 6 -0.33 8.97 16.89
CA LEU A 6 0.67 9.80 17.56
C LEU A 6 1.93 9.80 16.71
N SER A 7 2.49 10.97 16.44
CA SER A 7 3.80 11.10 15.80
C SER A 7 4.66 12.15 16.49
N GLY A 8 5.97 12.15 16.23
CA GLY A 8 6.90 13.18 16.70
C GLY A 8 8.06 12.60 17.46
N LYS A 9 8.87 13.48 18.07
CA LYS A 9 10.11 13.11 18.77
C LYS A 9 9.84 12.97 20.26
N ILE A 10 10.06 11.78 20.82
CA ILE A 10 9.93 11.52 22.26
C ILE A 10 11.26 10.92 22.74
N LEU A 11 11.86 11.53 23.77
CA LEU A 11 13.17 11.11 24.31
C LEU A 11 14.25 10.97 23.23
N GLY A 12 14.26 11.90 22.26
CA GLY A 12 15.23 11.94 21.16
C GLY A 12 14.98 10.95 20.02
N LYS A 13 13.97 10.07 20.11
CA LYS A 13 13.63 9.12 19.05
C LYS A 13 12.35 9.54 18.34
N MET A 14 12.33 9.38 17.02
CA MET A 14 11.10 9.52 16.23
C MET A 14 10.18 8.33 16.51
N ILE A 15 8.94 8.62 16.86
CA ILE A 15 7.92 7.63 17.17
C ILE A 15 6.71 7.87 16.27
N SER A 16 6.11 6.80 15.79
CA SER A 16 4.81 6.80 15.11
C SER A 16 4.01 5.61 15.63
N ILE A 17 2.89 5.86 16.30
CA ILE A 17 2.03 4.85 16.94
C ILE A 17 0.59 5.07 16.51
N GLY A 18 -0.16 3.97 16.37
CA GLY A 18 -1.59 4.01 16.04
C GLY A 18 -1.86 3.84 14.55
N LYS A 19 -3.10 4.12 14.13
CA LYS A 19 -3.52 3.95 12.74
C LYS A 19 -3.36 5.28 12.01
N ALA A 20 -2.56 5.31 10.94
CA ALA A 20 -2.32 6.54 10.17
C ALA A 20 -3.60 7.17 9.58
N ALA A 21 -4.66 6.38 9.37
CA ALA A 21 -5.98 6.85 8.94
C ALA A 21 -6.97 7.00 10.10
N GLY A 22 -6.49 7.25 11.32
CA GLY A 22 -7.33 7.58 12.46
C GLY A 22 -7.80 9.04 12.39
N LEU A 23 -9.01 9.32 12.88
CA LEU A 23 -9.57 10.68 12.89
C LEU A 23 -8.73 11.66 13.71
N TYR A 24 -8.11 11.19 14.79
CA TYR A 24 -7.34 12.02 15.71
C TYR A 24 -5.85 11.82 15.49
N HIS A 25 -5.12 12.92 15.41
CA HIS A 25 -3.67 12.90 15.28
C HIS A 25 -3.05 13.89 16.27
N THR A 26 -2.16 13.39 17.13
CA THR A 26 -1.33 14.25 17.98
C THR A 26 0.11 14.23 17.51
N VAL A 27 0.67 15.40 17.31
CA VAL A 27 2.08 15.59 17.04
C VAL A 27 2.77 16.04 18.32
N LYS A 28 3.75 15.26 18.76
CA LYS A 28 4.63 15.58 19.89
C LYS A 28 5.69 16.57 19.47
N GLY A 29 5.69 17.73 20.11
CA GLY A 29 6.72 18.76 19.95
C GLY A 29 7.65 18.85 21.16
N GLU A 30 8.81 19.47 20.95
CA GLU A 30 9.66 19.91 22.04
C GLU A 30 9.07 21.22 22.61
N GLY A 31 8.32 21.11 23.70
CA GLY A 31 7.68 22.24 24.40
C GLY A 31 6.14 22.17 24.40
N GLN A 32 5.52 22.17 23.21
CA GLN A 32 4.08 22.12 23.04
C GLN A 32 3.66 21.07 22.00
N ASP A 33 2.59 20.34 22.31
CA ASP A 33 1.99 19.34 21.42
C ASP A 33 0.94 19.98 20.49
N VAL A 34 0.68 19.37 19.33
CA VAL A 34 -0.36 19.81 18.39
C VAL A 34 -1.41 18.71 18.22
N PHE A 35 -2.69 19.06 18.28
CA PHE A 35 -3.80 18.14 18.07
C PHE A 35 -4.57 18.49 16.79
N LEU A 36 -4.73 17.51 15.90
CA LEU A 36 -5.25 17.66 14.54
C LEU A 36 -6.36 16.65 14.24
N GLY A 37 -7.23 17.00 13.29
CA GLY A 37 -8.20 16.09 12.69
C GLY A 37 -7.73 15.58 11.32
N CYS A 38 -7.78 14.27 11.11
CA CYS A 38 -7.42 13.61 9.86
C CYS A 38 -8.65 12.90 9.25
N GLY A 39 -9.22 13.50 8.21
CA GLY A 39 -10.38 12.97 7.49
C GLY A 39 -10.82 13.91 6.38
N LEU A 40 -11.77 13.48 5.56
CA LEU A 40 -12.37 14.35 4.54
C LEU A 40 -13.17 15.45 5.26
N GLY A 41 -12.67 16.69 5.21
CA GLY A 41 -13.14 17.83 6.02
C GLY A 41 -12.15 18.30 7.10
N GLY A 42 -11.05 17.57 7.32
CA GLY A 42 -9.96 17.95 8.22
C GLY A 42 -10.42 18.22 9.66
N THR A 43 -9.81 19.22 10.32
CA THR A 43 -10.12 19.58 11.71
C THR A 43 -11.55 20.14 11.88
N SER A 44 -12.26 20.52 10.82
CA SER A 44 -13.67 20.92 10.94
C SER A 44 -14.57 19.79 11.48
N LEU A 45 -14.15 18.53 11.31
CA LEU A 45 -14.83 17.37 11.88
C LEU A 45 -14.80 17.39 13.42
N ILE A 46 -13.72 17.89 14.01
CA ILE A 46 -13.43 17.80 15.46
C ILE A 46 -13.22 19.15 16.16
N ASN A 47 -13.47 20.29 15.49
CA ASN A 47 -13.41 21.60 16.16
C ASN A 47 -14.69 21.88 16.98
N ALA A 48 -14.69 22.89 17.84
CA ALA A 48 -15.88 23.26 18.60
C ALA A 48 -16.88 24.16 17.83
N GLY A 49 -16.60 24.47 16.56
CA GLY A 49 -17.46 25.26 15.69
C GLY A 49 -17.47 26.77 15.92
N VAL A 50 -16.66 27.33 16.82
CA VAL A 50 -16.65 28.78 17.09
C VAL A 50 -16.14 29.56 15.88
N PHE A 51 -16.94 30.52 15.42
CA PHE A 51 -16.65 31.38 14.26
C PHE A 51 -16.46 32.83 14.72
N LEU A 52 -15.23 33.25 15.01
CA LEU A 52 -14.95 34.60 15.50
C LEU A 52 -13.91 35.30 14.63
N LYS A 53 -14.15 36.57 14.34
CA LYS A 53 -13.19 37.45 13.67
C LYS A 53 -12.08 37.89 14.65
N PRO A 54 -10.84 38.11 14.18
CA PRO A 54 -9.78 38.72 14.98
C PRO A 54 -10.10 40.17 15.30
N ASP A 55 -9.43 40.72 16.31
CA ASP A 55 -9.45 42.17 16.55
C ASP A 55 -8.83 42.86 15.33
N GLU A 56 -9.49 43.90 14.80
CA GLU A 56 -9.06 44.57 13.57
C GLU A 56 -7.65 45.19 13.73
N ARG A 57 -7.30 45.67 14.93
CA ARG A 57 -5.95 46.20 15.24
C ARG A 57 -4.85 45.15 15.07
N LEU A 58 -5.20 43.87 15.14
CA LEU A 58 -4.25 42.78 14.89
C LEU A 58 -3.96 42.61 13.39
N LEU A 59 -4.96 42.86 12.54
CA LEU A 59 -4.79 42.82 11.08
C LEU A 59 -3.93 44.00 10.59
N GLU A 60 -3.95 45.12 11.32
CA GLU A 60 -3.10 46.30 11.11
C GLU A 60 -1.63 46.09 11.54
N ALA A 61 -1.31 44.95 12.17
CA ALA A 61 0.03 44.70 12.67
C ALA A 61 1.07 44.52 11.54
N ALA A 62 2.32 44.88 11.83
CA ALA A 62 3.41 44.90 10.86
C ALA A 62 3.78 43.51 10.28
N GLU A 63 3.29 42.42 10.86
CA GLU A 63 3.44 41.06 10.32
C GLU A 63 2.55 40.78 9.11
N TRP A 64 1.46 41.53 8.93
CA TRP A 64 0.58 41.36 7.78
C TRP A 64 1.11 42.12 6.54
N PRO A 65 0.82 41.61 5.33
CA PRO A 65 1.11 42.31 4.08
C PRO A 65 0.37 43.67 4.02
N GLU A 66 0.93 44.61 3.24
CA GLU A 66 0.34 45.95 3.01
C GLU A 66 -1.12 45.88 2.59
N GLU A 67 -1.46 44.95 1.71
CA GLU A 67 -2.82 44.77 1.18
C GLU A 67 -3.84 44.33 2.23
N ILE A 68 -3.40 43.91 3.42
CA ILE A 68 -4.26 43.58 4.57
C ILE A 68 -4.09 44.64 5.67
N ARG A 69 -2.87 45.00 6.05
CA ARG A 69 -2.65 45.93 7.19
C ARG A 69 -3.14 47.35 6.93
N GLU A 70 -3.12 47.80 5.67
CA GLU A 70 -3.61 49.14 5.30
C GLU A 70 -5.12 49.16 5.01
N ASN A 71 -5.72 47.99 4.77
CA ASN A 71 -7.15 47.85 4.51
C ASN A 71 -7.73 46.55 5.12
N PRO A 72 -7.79 46.41 6.46
CA PRO A 72 -8.38 45.24 7.09
C PRO A 72 -9.83 44.99 6.67
N ALA A 73 -10.60 46.07 6.49
CA ALA A 73 -11.98 46.04 6.02
C ALA A 73 -12.15 45.35 4.65
N GLY A 74 -11.11 45.29 3.82
CA GLY A 74 -11.10 44.52 2.56
C GLY A 74 -11.31 43.02 2.74
N LEU A 75 -11.09 42.47 3.94
CA LEU A 75 -11.40 41.07 4.28
C LEU A 75 -12.87 40.81 4.57
N GLU A 76 -13.66 41.85 4.87
CA GLU A 76 -15.05 41.69 5.33
C GLU A 76 -15.94 40.96 4.32
N GLN A 77 -15.79 41.24 3.03
CA GLN A 77 -16.53 40.54 1.98
C GLN A 77 -16.28 39.02 1.99
N TYR A 78 -15.08 38.58 2.37
CA TYR A 78 -14.72 37.17 2.42
C TYR A 78 -15.18 36.52 3.72
N TYR A 79 -15.22 37.26 4.82
CA TYR A 79 -15.93 36.81 6.02
C TYR A 79 -17.42 36.60 5.75
N VAL A 80 -18.07 37.50 5.01
CA VAL A 80 -19.49 37.34 4.63
C VAL A 80 -19.70 36.10 3.76
N ARG A 81 -18.80 35.80 2.80
CA ARG A 81 -18.86 34.55 2.01
C ARG A 81 -18.71 33.32 2.91
N ALA A 82 -17.77 33.33 3.84
CA ALA A 82 -17.56 32.25 4.81
C ALA A 82 -18.78 32.06 5.73
N GLU A 83 -19.37 33.14 6.24
CA GLU A 83 -20.59 33.12 7.05
C GLU A 83 -21.78 32.55 6.28
N ARG A 84 -21.94 32.93 5.00
CA ARG A 84 -22.99 32.38 4.13
C ARG A 84 -22.87 30.87 3.98
N MET A 85 -21.67 30.33 3.79
CA MET A 85 -21.45 28.90 3.61
C MET A 85 -21.51 28.09 4.91
N LEU A 86 -20.86 28.57 5.98
CA LEU A 86 -20.75 27.84 7.26
C LEU A 86 -21.91 28.11 8.24
N GLN A 87 -22.73 29.13 7.96
CA GLN A 87 -23.96 29.50 8.68
C GLN A 87 -23.79 29.57 10.21
N PRO A 88 -22.82 30.34 10.73
CA PRO A 88 -22.56 30.38 12.16
C PRO A 88 -23.71 31.08 12.91
N THR A 89 -24.19 30.47 13.99
CA THR A 89 -25.32 30.96 14.80
C THR A 89 -25.00 30.83 16.29
N ALA A 90 -25.31 31.86 17.09
CA ALA A 90 -25.10 31.80 18.54
C ALA A 90 -26.06 30.81 19.22
N PHE A 91 -25.62 30.21 20.34
CA PHE A 91 -26.44 29.28 21.11
C PHE A 91 -27.79 29.93 21.52
N PRO A 92 -28.95 29.44 21.05
CA PRO A 92 -30.23 30.13 21.22
C PRO A 92 -30.73 30.20 22.67
N THR A 93 -31.47 31.26 23.02
CA THR A 93 -32.13 31.43 24.33
C THR A 93 -33.39 30.60 24.50
N ARG A 94 -33.99 30.10 23.39
CA ARG A 94 -35.17 29.21 23.42
C ARG A 94 -34.91 27.87 24.10
N TYR A 95 -33.65 27.48 24.23
CA TYR A 95 -33.28 26.24 24.87
C TYR A 95 -33.09 26.40 26.38
N PRO A 96 -33.25 25.31 27.15
CA PRO A 96 -32.84 25.29 28.56
C PRO A 96 -31.40 25.77 28.71
N LYS A 97 -31.18 26.78 29.56
CA LYS A 97 -29.84 27.29 29.88
C LYS A 97 -29.03 26.18 30.57
N PRO A 98 -27.95 25.65 29.97
CA PRO A 98 -27.13 24.61 30.60
C PRO A 98 -26.49 25.13 31.89
N ARG A 99 -26.23 24.22 32.83
CA ARG A 99 -25.62 24.59 34.12
C ARG A 99 -24.25 25.26 33.95
N LYS A 100 -23.41 24.75 33.05
CA LYS A 100 -22.10 25.34 32.75
C LYS A 100 -22.21 26.79 32.29
N LEU A 101 -23.16 27.09 31.41
CA LEU A 101 -23.45 28.44 30.92
C LEU A 101 -23.90 29.36 32.07
N ALA A 102 -24.83 28.90 32.92
CA ALA A 102 -25.31 29.67 34.06
C ALA A 102 -24.24 29.91 35.15
N VAL A 103 -23.27 28.99 35.29
CA VAL A 103 -22.11 29.18 36.16
C VAL A 103 -21.17 30.22 35.56
N PHE A 104 -20.82 30.08 34.29
CA PHE A 104 -19.87 30.97 33.62
C PHE A 104 -20.37 32.41 33.53
N GLU A 105 -21.65 32.62 33.21
CA GLU A 105 -22.31 33.94 33.23
C GLU A 105 -22.24 34.59 34.62
N ARG A 106 -22.49 33.82 35.70
CA ARG A 106 -22.35 34.33 37.07
C ARG A 106 -20.93 34.71 37.43
N GLN A 107 -19.93 33.98 36.93
CA GLN A 107 -18.51 34.35 37.11
C GLN A 107 -18.20 35.68 36.43
N ALA A 108 -18.66 35.86 35.19
CA ALA A 108 -18.49 37.13 34.47
C ALA A 108 -19.11 38.29 35.26
N HIS A 109 -20.32 38.13 35.78
CA HIS A 109 -20.96 39.14 36.63
C HIS A 109 -20.19 39.42 37.93
N SER A 110 -19.73 38.39 38.65
CA SER A 110 -19.03 38.58 39.93
C SER A 110 -17.69 39.31 39.79
N LEU A 111 -17.06 39.22 38.61
CA LEU A 111 -15.80 39.86 38.29
C LEU A 111 -15.98 41.22 37.58
N GLY A 112 -17.22 41.68 37.41
CA GLY A 112 -17.52 42.90 36.66
C GLY A 112 -17.35 42.78 35.13
N LEU A 113 -17.09 41.58 34.61
CA LEU A 113 -16.81 41.30 33.19
C LEU A 113 -18.07 41.04 32.35
N HIS A 114 -19.24 41.39 32.86
CA HIS A 114 -20.53 41.13 32.21
C HIS A 114 -20.71 41.79 30.83
N ASP A 115 -20.14 42.98 30.62
CA ASP A 115 -20.19 43.69 29.32
C ASP A 115 -19.38 42.97 28.24
N ASN A 116 -18.44 42.11 28.64
CA ASN A 116 -17.57 41.33 27.75
C ASN A 116 -18.08 39.89 27.55
N PHE A 117 -19.18 39.53 28.22
CA PHE A 117 -19.75 38.19 28.17
C PHE A 117 -20.79 38.11 27.05
N TYR A 118 -20.62 37.15 26.13
CA TYR A 118 -21.63 36.86 25.10
C TYR A 118 -21.58 35.40 24.65
N ARG A 119 -22.59 35.01 23.87
CA ARG A 119 -22.64 33.68 23.23
C ARG A 119 -22.00 33.78 21.84
N PRO A 120 -20.84 33.15 21.59
CA PRO A 120 -20.20 33.25 20.29
C PRO A 120 -21.02 32.52 19.23
N PRO A 121 -20.94 32.95 17.96
CA PRO A 121 -21.61 32.25 16.88
C PRO A 121 -20.85 30.93 16.58
N LEU A 122 -21.62 29.87 16.37
CA LEU A 122 -21.14 28.50 16.21
C LEU A 122 -21.59 27.95 14.86
N THR A 123 -20.74 27.23 14.14
CA THR A 123 -21.07 26.47 12.91
C THR A 123 -21.87 25.20 13.25
N THR A 124 -22.93 25.37 14.04
CA THR A 124 -23.81 24.34 14.57
C THR A 124 -25.25 24.76 14.30
N THR A 125 -26.00 23.86 13.71
CA THR A 125 -27.41 24.02 13.39
C THR A 125 -28.27 23.72 14.61
N PHE A 126 -29.04 24.72 15.02
CA PHE A 126 -29.97 24.64 16.16
C PHE A 126 -31.44 24.53 15.73
N CYS A 127 -31.73 24.52 14.43
CA CYS A 127 -33.06 24.25 13.88
C CYS A 127 -32.87 23.42 12.63
N PRO A 128 -33.63 22.34 12.41
CA PRO A 128 -33.51 21.58 11.17
C PRO A 128 -33.67 22.50 9.96
N SER A 129 -32.68 22.49 9.07
CA SER A 129 -32.62 23.38 7.90
C SER A 129 -31.89 22.69 6.74
N THR A 130 -31.90 23.32 5.58
CA THR A 130 -30.98 23.00 4.49
C THR A 130 -29.88 24.05 4.52
N ASN A 131 -28.61 23.64 4.52
CA ASN A 131 -27.49 24.57 4.48
C ASN A 131 -27.25 25.10 3.05
N GLN A 132 -26.31 26.02 2.92
CA GLN A 132 -25.97 26.68 1.66
C GLN A 132 -25.54 25.71 0.54
N ALA A 133 -24.88 24.60 0.91
CA ALA A 133 -24.42 23.58 -0.03
C ALA A 133 -25.54 22.60 -0.44
N GLY A 134 -26.77 22.77 0.05
CA GLY A 134 -27.91 21.92 -0.26
C GLY A 134 -28.04 20.69 0.65
N THR A 135 -27.23 20.57 1.70
CA THR A 135 -27.27 19.45 2.65
C THR A 135 -28.34 19.68 3.73
N HIS A 136 -29.13 18.64 4.01
CA HIS A 136 -30.08 18.68 5.12
C HIS A 136 -29.36 18.51 6.48
N MET A 137 -29.49 19.51 7.34
CA MET A 137 -28.84 19.56 8.64
C MET A 137 -29.81 19.22 9.77
N GLY A 138 -29.33 18.41 10.71
CA GLY A 138 -30.03 18.06 11.95
C GLY A 138 -29.98 19.20 12.98
N GLU A 139 -30.83 19.11 14.00
CA GLU A 139 -30.76 19.98 15.17
C GLU A 139 -29.76 19.42 16.18
N SER A 140 -28.94 20.30 16.78
CA SER A 140 -28.01 19.90 17.83
C SER A 140 -28.73 19.27 19.03
N THR A 141 -28.21 18.13 19.46
CA THR A 141 -28.67 17.41 20.66
C THR A 141 -28.09 17.99 21.95
N GLY A 142 -27.16 18.95 21.86
CA GLY A 142 -26.45 19.52 23.01
C GLY A 142 -25.60 18.49 23.75
N SER A 143 -24.95 17.60 22.99
CA SER A 143 -24.18 16.47 23.49
C SER A 143 -22.84 16.85 24.12
N GLY A 144 -22.26 18.00 23.73
CA GLY A 144 -20.92 18.41 24.15
C GLY A 144 -19.78 17.60 23.54
N ASN A 145 -20.06 16.86 22.46
CA ASN A 145 -19.12 15.95 21.79
C ASN A 145 -18.50 16.56 20.51
N GLU A 146 -18.72 17.85 20.21
CA GLU A 146 -18.25 18.47 18.96
C GLU A 146 -16.73 18.33 18.75
N CYS A 147 -15.95 18.32 19.84
CA CYS A 147 -14.50 18.15 19.82
C CYS A 147 -14.03 16.70 19.55
N THR A 148 -14.95 15.75 19.52
CA THR A 148 -14.73 14.34 19.16
C THR A 148 -15.60 13.91 17.97
N GLY A 149 -16.15 14.87 17.23
CA GLY A 149 -17.15 14.63 16.20
C GLY A 149 -18.57 14.55 16.77
N ALA A 150 -19.50 15.27 16.11
CA ALA A 150 -20.92 15.26 16.45
C ALA A 150 -21.70 14.41 15.42
N ASN A 151 -22.32 13.33 15.90
CA ASN A 151 -23.04 12.36 15.05
C ASN A 151 -24.52 12.72 14.81
N ASP A 152 -25.01 13.83 15.39
CA ASP A 152 -26.40 14.27 15.25
C ASP A 152 -26.69 15.04 13.95
N GLY A 153 -25.68 15.20 13.09
CA GLY A 153 -25.80 15.89 11.81
C GLY A 153 -26.02 17.39 11.93
N SER A 154 -25.77 17.99 13.10
CA SER A 154 -25.98 19.43 13.33
C SER A 154 -24.80 20.31 12.92
N LYS A 155 -23.61 19.73 12.76
CA LYS A 155 -22.38 20.51 12.55
C LYS A 155 -22.16 20.84 11.08
N ASN A 156 -22.13 22.13 10.73
CA ASN A 156 -21.73 22.63 9.42
C ASN A 156 -20.21 22.51 9.24
N SER A 157 -19.73 21.27 9.13
CA SER A 157 -18.34 20.97 8.82
C SER A 157 -18.03 21.22 7.35
N VAL A 158 -16.74 21.37 7.02
CA VAL A 158 -16.26 21.55 5.63
C VAL A 158 -16.65 20.37 4.75
N LEU A 159 -16.81 19.17 5.33
CA LEU A 159 -17.29 17.97 4.63
C LEU A 159 -18.69 18.15 4.02
N VAL A 160 -19.62 18.77 4.74
CA VAL A 160 -21.04 18.90 4.35
C VAL A 160 -21.38 20.28 3.79
N THR A 161 -20.37 21.14 3.63
CA THR A 161 -20.45 22.48 3.06
C THR A 161 -19.58 22.55 1.81
N TYR A 162 -18.40 23.16 1.87
CA TYR A 162 -17.49 23.36 0.74
C TYR A 162 -17.18 22.09 -0.06
N LEU A 163 -16.75 21.00 0.59
CA LEU A 163 -16.35 19.77 -0.15
C LEU A 163 -17.53 19.06 -0.79
N TYR A 164 -18.72 19.15 -0.18
CA TYR A 164 -19.93 18.60 -0.77
C TYR A 164 -20.34 19.41 -2.00
N ASP A 165 -20.30 20.74 -1.90
CA ASP A 165 -20.56 21.64 -3.03
C ASP A 165 -19.59 21.38 -4.20
N ASP A 166 -18.28 21.35 -3.92
CA ASP A 166 -17.23 21.04 -4.90
C ASP A 166 -17.48 19.71 -5.62
N TRP A 167 -17.78 18.65 -4.86
CA TRP A 167 -18.07 17.32 -5.42
C TRP A 167 -19.32 17.34 -6.30
N THR A 168 -20.38 18.02 -5.88
CA THR A 168 -21.61 18.14 -6.68
C THR A 168 -21.38 18.89 -7.99
N ARG A 169 -20.35 19.75 -8.03
CA ARG A 169 -19.95 20.56 -9.19
C ARG A 169 -18.82 19.92 -10.00
N GLY A 170 -18.53 18.65 -9.78
CA GLY A 170 -17.63 17.84 -10.62
C GLY A 170 -16.20 17.69 -10.11
N ALA A 171 -15.88 18.17 -8.91
CA ALA A 171 -14.57 17.91 -8.31
C ALA A 171 -14.43 16.43 -7.90
N GLU A 172 -13.29 15.82 -8.25
CA GLU A 172 -12.97 14.46 -7.83
C GLU A 172 -12.22 14.47 -6.48
N LEU A 173 -12.75 13.71 -5.51
CA LEU A 173 -12.19 13.62 -4.17
C LEU A 173 -11.51 12.28 -3.94
N PHE A 174 -10.22 12.30 -3.63
CA PHE A 174 -9.43 11.10 -3.39
C PHE A 174 -8.99 10.99 -1.92
N CYS A 175 -9.36 9.89 -1.26
CA CYS A 175 -8.98 9.62 0.13
C CYS A 175 -7.85 8.57 0.24
N GLY A 176 -7.18 8.51 1.38
CA GLY A 176 -6.08 7.56 1.62
C GLY A 176 -4.77 7.93 0.91
N ILE A 177 -4.70 9.16 0.42
CA ILE A 177 -3.54 9.75 -0.25
C ILE A 177 -2.80 10.67 0.74
N ASN A 178 -1.48 10.51 0.83
CA ASN A 178 -0.60 11.40 1.58
C ASN A 178 0.40 12.07 0.62
N VAL A 179 0.17 13.35 0.32
CA VAL A 179 1.09 14.14 -0.52
C VAL A 179 2.41 14.32 0.19
N ARG A 180 3.52 14.04 -0.50
CA ARG A 180 4.88 14.09 0.06
C ARG A 180 5.62 15.36 -0.33
N HIS A 181 5.58 15.74 -1.60
CA HIS A 181 6.25 16.94 -2.10
C HIS A 181 5.70 17.34 -3.48
N VAL A 182 6.01 18.57 -3.88
CA VAL A 182 5.68 19.14 -5.18
C VAL A 182 6.98 19.53 -5.89
N LYS A 183 7.05 19.27 -7.20
CA LYS A 183 8.16 19.65 -8.08
C LYS A 183 7.62 20.53 -9.20
N LYS A 184 8.34 21.60 -9.54
CA LYS A 184 8.06 22.38 -10.76
C LYS A 184 8.56 21.61 -11.98
N GLU A 185 7.77 21.58 -13.05
CA GLU A 185 8.18 20.95 -14.30
C GLU A 185 9.22 21.82 -15.04
N ASP A 186 10.28 21.22 -15.59
CA ASP A 186 11.41 21.96 -16.16
C ASP A 186 11.09 22.59 -17.53
N GLN A 187 10.18 21.99 -18.31
CA GLN A 187 9.89 22.36 -19.71
C GLN A 187 8.50 22.97 -19.93
N ASP A 188 7.57 22.80 -18.99
CA ASP A 188 6.16 23.16 -19.12
C ASP A 188 5.69 24.00 -17.92
N LYS A 189 4.53 24.68 -18.04
CA LYS A 189 3.95 25.51 -16.97
C LYS A 189 3.29 24.72 -15.82
N GLY A 190 3.62 23.43 -15.68
CA GLY A 190 2.96 22.51 -14.75
C GLY A 190 3.76 22.18 -13.48
N TYR A 191 3.12 21.38 -12.63
CA TYR A 191 3.70 20.85 -11.39
C TYR A 191 3.44 19.36 -11.28
N ILE A 192 4.41 18.65 -10.71
CA ILE A 192 4.31 17.22 -10.42
C ILE A 192 4.14 17.06 -8.91
N VAL A 193 3.03 16.46 -8.51
CA VAL A 193 2.68 16.22 -7.11
C VAL A 193 2.93 14.76 -6.80
N PHE A 194 3.91 14.49 -5.93
CA PHE A 194 4.26 13.14 -5.50
C PHE A 194 3.52 12.79 -4.22
N TYR A 195 2.91 11.60 -4.18
CA TYR A 195 2.09 11.16 -3.06
C TYR A 195 2.26 9.67 -2.77
N GLU A 196 1.86 9.27 -1.56
CA GLU A 196 1.82 7.89 -1.10
C GLU A 196 0.37 7.45 -0.92
N VAL A 197 0.02 6.27 -1.43
CA VAL A 197 -1.29 5.63 -1.17
C VAL A 197 -1.13 4.63 -0.04
N SER A 198 -1.95 4.78 1.01
CA SER A 198 -1.96 3.88 2.18
C SER A 198 -3.01 2.80 2.02
N ASN A 199 -2.61 1.53 2.11
CA ASN A 199 -3.51 0.39 1.93
C ASN A 199 -4.11 -0.17 3.23
N GLY A 200 -4.06 0.59 4.32
CA GLY A 200 -4.71 0.27 5.60
C GLY A 200 -4.01 -0.78 6.48
N ARG A 201 -2.97 -1.48 5.97
CA ARG A 201 -2.14 -2.45 6.70
C ARG A 201 -0.63 -2.14 6.72
N GLY A 202 -0.23 -0.92 6.33
CA GLY A 202 1.15 -0.43 6.45
C GLY A 202 1.96 -0.35 5.15
N GLY A 203 1.53 -1.04 4.08
CA GLY A 203 2.10 -0.87 2.73
C GLY A 203 1.80 0.53 2.17
N LYS A 204 2.83 1.17 1.59
CA LYS A 204 2.76 2.49 0.96
C LYS A 204 3.29 2.40 -0.46
N THR A 205 2.47 2.77 -1.44
CA THR A 205 2.91 2.88 -2.84
C THR A 205 3.10 4.34 -3.19
N LYS A 206 4.30 4.70 -3.66
CA LYS A 206 4.58 6.05 -4.18
C LYS A 206 3.99 6.19 -5.56
N LYS A 207 3.36 7.33 -5.85
CA LYS A 207 2.77 7.70 -7.14
C LYS A 207 2.95 9.21 -7.35
N TRP A 208 2.59 9.69 -8.52
CA TRP A 208 2.56 11.11 -8.81
C TRP A 208 1.37 11.46 -9.72
N VAL A 209 0.99 12.73 -9.73
CA VAL A 209 0.00 13.31 -10.64
C VAL A 209 0.53 14.63 -11.17
N ARG A 210 0.19 14.95 -12.41
CA ARG A 210 0.54 16.22 -13.05
C ARG A 210 -0.59 17.23 -12.88
N ALA A 211 -0.32 18.32 -12.19
CA ALA A 211 -1.16 19.51 -12.18
C ALA A 211 -0.72 20.40 -13.35
N ARG A 212 -1.61 20.61 -14.32
CA ARG A 212 -1.27 21.34 -15.56
C ARG A 212 -1.02 22.82 -15.33
N GLU A 213 -1.71 23.43 -14.36
CA GLU A 213 -1.69 24.88 -14.14
C GLU A 213 -1.39 25.26 -12.69
N VAL A 214 -2.16 24.75 -11.73
CA VAL A 214 -2.10 25.21 -10.33
C VAL A 214 -2.22 24.06 -9.34
N VAL A 215 -1.51 24.17 -8.23
CA VAL A 215 -1.58 23.33 -7.02
C VAL A 215 -1.98 24.22 -5.85
N PHE A 216 -3.17 23.95 -5.29
CA PHE A 216 -3.61 24.56 -4.03
C PHE A 216 -3.20 23.68 -2.86
N LEU A 217 -2.41 24.22 -1.92
CA LEU A 217 -2.00 23.55 -0.69
C LEU A 217 -2.95 23.96 0.45
N GLY A 218 -3.80 23.02 0.84
CA GLY A 218 -4.77 23.13 1.95
C GLY A 218 -4.59 22.02 2.99
N ALA A 219 -3.35 21.61 3.28
CA ALA A 219 -3.03 20.50 4.18
C ALA A 219 -2.94 20.93 5.67
N GLY A 220 -3.40 22.13 5.99
CA GLY A 220 -3.31 22.76 7.31
C GLY A 220 -1.90 23.31 7.60
N ALA A 221 -1.79 24.10 8.67
CA ALA A 221 -0.51 24.72 9.06
C ALA A 221 0.65 23.72 9.11
N PHE A 222 0.38 22.52 9.63
CA PHE A 222 1.37 21.46 9.73
C PHE A 222 1.65 20.81 8.36
N GLY A 223 0.62 20.32 7.67
CA GLY A 223 0.79 19.53 6.44
C GLY A 223 1.34 20.34 5.26
N THR A 224 0.91 21.59 5.10
CA THR A 224 1.40 22.45 4.01
C THR A 224 2.87 22.80 4.22
N THR A 225 3.25 23.19 5.43
CA THR A 225 4.65 23.44 5.80
C THR A 225 5.51 22.20 5.60
N GLU A 226 5.01 21.02 5.99
CA GLU A 226 5.68 19.73 5.81
C GLU A 226 5.94 19.39 4.33
N VAL A 227 4.94 19.56 3.47
CA VAL A 227 5.06 19.34 2.01
C VAL A 227 6.09 20.30 1.42
N LEU A 228 6.06 21.58 1.80
CA LEU A 228 6.98 22.59 1.30
C LEU A 228 8.42 22.34 1.78
N LEU A 229 8.64 21.98 3.05
CA LEU A 229 9.98 21.64 3.57
C LEU A 229 10.60 20.45 2.83
N ARG A 230 9.79 19.43 2.53
CA ARG A 230 10.23 18.28 1.72
C ARG A 230 10.51 18.65 0.27
N SER A 231 9.75 19.58 -0.28
CA SER A 231 9.93 20.10 -1.64
C SER A 231 11.21 20.94 -1.73
N GLN A 232 11.49 21.76 -0.70
CA GLN A 232 12.71 22.56 -0.60
C GLN A 232 13.97 21.68 -0.60
N ARG A 233 13.98 20.58 0.16
CA ARG A 233 15.08 19.60 0.13
C ARG A 233 15.26 18.87 -1.21
N ARG A 234 14.30 18.99 -2.11
CA ARG A 234 14.30 18.37 -3.44
C ARG A 234 14.47 19.40 -4.56
N GLY A 235 14.89 20.62 -4.23
CA GLY A 235 15.27 21.65 -5.19
C GLY A 235 14.20 22.69 -5.50
N LEU A 236 13.06 22.69 -4.81
CA LEU A 236 12.11 23.82 -4.89
C LEU A 236 12.70 25.01 -4.10
N ASP A 237 13.03 26.11 -4.76
CA ASP A 237 13.60 27.28 -4.10
C ASP A 237 12.52 28.05 -3.34
N THR A 238 12.67 28.20 -2.02
CA THR A 238 11.65 28.81 -1.16
C THR A 238 12.27 29.78 -0.17
N SER A 239 11.44 30.63 0.43
CA SER A 239 11.84 31.53 1.51
C SER A 239 12.65 30.83 2.61
N PRO A 240 13.71 31.47 3.14
CA PRO A 240 14.43 30.98 4.33
C PRO A 240 13.57 30.99 5.60
N LEU A 241 12.41 31.65 5.59
CA LEU A 241 11.45 31.66 6.69
C LEU A 241 10.49 30.46 6.67
N LEU A 242 10.58 29.57 5.68
CA LEU A 242 9.78 28.35 5.64
C LEU A 242 10.04 27.50 6.91
N GLY A 243 8.95 27.12 7.58
CA GLY A 243 8.97 26.41 8.86
C GLY A 243 9.18 27.31 10.08
N GLN A 244 9.40 28.62 9.90
CA GLN A 244 9.53 29.56 11.02
C GLN A 244 8.20 30.27 11.33
N ARG A 245 8.20 31.04 12.42
CA ARG A 245 7.04 31.82 12.89
C ARG A 245 5.79 30.98 13.12
N PHE A 246 5.97 29.74 13.55
CA PHE A 246 4.87 28.86 13.91
C PHE A 246 4.33 29.25 15.29
N THR A 247 3.01 29.23 15.46
CA THR A 247 2.32 29.68 16.67
C THR A 247 1.24 28.68 17.10
N GLY A 248 1.09 28.52 18.41
CA GLY A 248 0.04 27.71 19.03
C GLY A 248 -1.20 28.54 19.34
N ASN A 249 -1.26 29.78 18.83
CA ASN A 249 -2.35 30.74 19.01
C ASN A 249 -2.63 31.07 20.49
N GLY A 250 -1.58 30.96 21.33
CA GLY A 250 -1.69 31.16 22.77
C GLY A 250 -2.74 30.27 23.44
N ASP A 251 -2.99 29.07 22.89
CA ASP A 251 -3.97 28.12 23.40
C ASP A 251 -3.62 27.66 24.82
N MET A 252 -4.59 27.75 25.72
CA MET A 252 -4.48 27.22 27.08
C MET A 252 -5.77 26.51 27.50
N LEU A 253 -5.61 25.24 27.90
CA LEU A 253 -6.68 24.44 28.49
C LEU A 253 -6.48 24.38 30.01
N ALA A 254 -7.49 24.84 30.75
CA ALA A 254 -7.51 24.80 32.20
C ALA A 254 -8.86 24.33 32.74
N PHE A 255 -8.89 23.95 34.02
CA PHE A 255 -10.07 23.42 34.69
C PHE A 255 -10.23 24.04 36.07
N ALA A 256 -11.45 24.49 36.39
CA ALA A 256 -11.87 24.72 37.77
C ALA A 256 -12.35 23.39 38.36
N TYR A 257 -11.43 22.64 38.98
CA TYR A 257 -11.68 21.27 39.42
C TYR A 257 -12.38 21.20 40.77
N ASN A 258 -13.36 20.29 40.87
CA ASN A 258 -14.04 19.93 42.11
C ASN A 258 -14.60 21.14 42.90
N CYS A 259 -15.41 21.95 42.21
CA CYS A 259 -16.09 23.11 42.76
C CYS A 259 -17.19 22.74 43.78
N LYS A 260 -17.76 23.74 44.46
CA LYS A 260 -18.80 23.53 45.50
C LYS A 260 -20.09 22.88 44.99
N HIS A 261 -20.44 23.10 43.72
CA HIS A 261 -21.69 22.66 43.11
C HIS A 261 -21.45 21.93 41.79
N ASP A 262 -22.41 21.11 41.39
CA ASP A 262 -22.39 20.43 40.09
C ASP A 262 -22.46 21.46 38.96
N ILE A 263 -21.50 21.37 38.03
CA ILE A 263 -21.36 22.31 36.89
C ILE A 263 -21.98 21.70 35.63
N GLY A 264 -21.91 20.38 35.48
CA GLY A 264 -22.52 19.68 34.34
C GLY A 264 -21.83 19.98 33.01
N SER A 265 -20.49 20.03 33.01
CA SER A 265 -19.67 20.19 31.80
C SER A 265 -19.32 18.85 31.12
N LEU A 266 -19.93 17.73 31.51
CA LEU A 266 -19.64 16.44 30.90
C LEU A 266 -20.57 16.20 29.71
N GLY A 267 -19.97 15.92 28.56
CA GLY A 267 -20.68 15.51 27.36
C GLY A 267 -21.33 14.13 27.52
N HIS A 268 -22.42 13.91 26.80
CA HIS A 268 -23.15 12.66 26.79
C HIS A 268 -23.89 12.48 25.46
N GLU A 269 -23.72 11.33 24.83
CA GLU A 269 -24.38 10.97 23.58
C GLU A 269 -25.87 10.67 23.85
N ALA A 270 -26.75 11.59 23.46
CA ALA A 270 -28.19 11.46 23.62
C ALA A 270 -28.90 11.48 22.26
N PHE A 271 -29.81 10.53 22.03
CA PHE A 271 -30.33 10.19 20.69
C PHE A 271 -31.61 10.91 20.23
N SER A 272 -32.10 11.94 20.92
CA SER A 272 -33.36 12.58 20.46
C SER A 272 -33.36 14.10 20.47
N LYS A 273 -33.25 14.77 21.63
CA LYS A 273 -33.30 16.25 21.74
C LYS A 273 -32.57 16.77 22.97
N MET A 274 -32.13 18.02 22.90
CA MET A 274 -31.53 18.72 24.04
C MET A 274 -32.55 18.91 25.18
N ASN A 275 -32.12 18.71 26.42
CA ASN A 275 -32.95 18.83 27.62
C ASN A 275 -32.18 19.46 28.78
N PHE A 276 -32.83 19.64 29.95
CA PHE A 276 -32.23 20.27 31.13
C PHE A 276 -30.99 19.56 31.72
N LYS A 277 -30.75 18.29 31.35
CA LYS A 277 -29.56 17.53 31.76
C LYS A 277 -28.43 17.62 30.74
N SER A 278 -28.70 18.10 29.52
CA SER A 278 -27.68 18.30 28.49
C SER A 278 -26.68 19.37 28.93
N CYS A 279 -25.40 19.15 28.65
CA CYS A 279 -24.37 20.16 28.87
C CYS A 279 -24.43 21.29 27.82
N GLY A 280 -25.13 21.08 26.70
CA GLY A 280 -25.18 22.00 25.56
C GLY A 280 -24.03 21.71 24.58
N PRO A 281 -23.85 22.54 23.55
CA PRO A 281 -22.66 22.45 22.70
C PRO A 281 -21.38 22.63 23.54
N THR A 282 -20.26 22.13 23.03
CA THR A 282 -18.96 22.19 23.73
C THR A 282 -18.66 23.58 24.26
N ILE A 283 -18.91 24.62 23.45
CA ILE A 283 -18.79 26.03 23.83
C ILE A 283 -20.17 26.67 23.77
N THR A 284 -20.54 27.41 24.82
CA THR A 284 -21.83 28.11 24.90
C THR A 284 -21.68 29.62 25.07
N ALA A 285 -20.60 30.09 25.68
CA ALA A 285 -20.31 31.48 25.93
C ALA A 285 -18.80 31.77 26.01
N CYS A 286 -18.47 33.04 25.88
CA CYS A 286 -17.13 33.57 26.03
C CYS A 286 -17.12 34.87 26.83
N ILE A 287 -15.98 35.16 27.47
CA ILE A 287 -15.59 36.46 28.00
C ILE A 287 -14.46 36.96 27.09
N ASP A 288 -14.71 38.05 26.36
CA ASP A 288 -13.79 38.60 25.38
C ASP A 288 -13.06 39.84 25.91
N MET A 289 -11.76 39.70 26.14
CA MET A 289 -10.90 40.75 26.69
C MET A 289 -9.99 41.36 25.62
N ARG A 290 -10.26 41.12 24.33
CA ARG A 290 -9.41 41.60 23.23
C ARG A 290 -9.57 43.10 22.97
N GLY A 291 -10.76 43.65 23.19
CA GLY A 291 -11.11 45.02 22.86
C GLY A 291 -10.20 46.11 23.47
N SER A 292 -10.12 47.26 22.82
CA SER A 292 -9.21 48.36 23.14
C SER A 292 -9.39 48.97 24.53
N THR A 293 -10.57 48.82 25.14
CA THR A 293 -10.85 49.26 26.51
C THR A 293 -10.14 48.41 27.58
N HIS A 294 -9.78 47.18 27.24
CA HIS A 294 -9.22 46.18 28.17
C HIS A 294 -7.77 45.84 27.85
N ALA A 295 -7.39 45.91 26.57
CA ALA A 295 -6.03 45.66 26.10
C ALA A 295 -5.57 46.81 25.19
N ASN A 296 -4.76 47.72 25.73
CA ASN A 296 -4.15 48.83 24.97
C ASN A 296 -3.28 48.28 23.81
N ASN A 297 -2.45 47.28 24.12
CA ASN A 297 -1.76 46.48 23.11
C ASN A 297 -2.65 45.28 22.76
N VAL A 298 -2.99 45.13 21.48
CA VAL A 298 -3.83 44.02 21.00
C VAL A 298 -3.28 42.64 21.40
N ARG A 299 -1.96 42.50 21.53
CA ARG A 299 -1.27 41.25 21.90
C ARG A 299 -1.39 40.86 23.39
N ASP A 300 -1.92 41.76 24.21
CA ASP A 300 -2.25 41.46 25.61
C ASP A 300 -3.72 41.00 25.76
N GLY A 301 -4.50 41.08 24.67
CA GLY A 301 -5.87 40.59 24.59
C GLY A 301 -5.95 39.07 24.67
N TYR A 302 -7.04 38.58 25.23
CA TYR A 302 -7.34 37.15 25.32
C TYR A 302 -8.86 36.91 25.34
N ILE A 303 -9.28 35.69 25.07
CA ILE A 303 -10.68 35.28 25.16
C ILE A 303 -10.77 33.98 25.97
N ILE A 304 -11.69 33.94 26.93
CA ILE A 304 -11.96 32.75 27.76
C ILE A 304 -13.31 32.19 27.33
N GLN A 305 -13.35 30.91 26.96
CA GLN A 305 -14.55 30.18 26.56
C GLN A 305 -14.85 29.08 27.58
N ASP A 306 -16.13 28.85 27.83
CA ASP A 306 -16.56 27.67 28.59
C ASP A 306 -16.47 26.42 27.70
N GLY A 307 -16.04 25.29 28.27
CA GLY A 307 -15.92 24.03 27.55
C GLY A 307 -16.81 22.91 28.11
N ALA A 308 -16.97 21.86 27.31
CA ALA A 308 -17.46 20.56 27.75
C ALA A 308 -16.33 19.52 27.60
N ILE A 309 -16.34 18.52 28.48
CA ILE A 309 -15.48 17.33 28.38
C ILE A 309 -16.26 16.30 27.55
N PRO A 310 -15.85 15.99 26.30
CA PRO A 310 -16.53 15.00 25.49
C PRO A 310 -16.55 13.65 26.19
N GLU A 311 -17.64 12.89 26.04
CA GLU A 311 -17.85 11.61 26.73
C GLU A 311 -16.67 10.64 26.57
N ALA A 312 -16.12 10.56 25.35
CA ALA A 312 -14.98 9.71 25.03
C ALA A 312 -13.68 10.07 25.77
N LEU A 313 -13.53 11.34 26.20
CA LEU A 313 -12.33 11.83 26.88
C LEU A 313 -12.48 11.90 28.41
N VAL A 314 -13.69 11.66 28.95
CA VAL A 314 -13.96 11.75 30.38
C VAL A 314 -13.00 10.88 31.23
N PRO A 315 -12.71 9.60 30.90
CA PRO A 315 -11.80 8.80 31.73
C PRO A 315 -10.36 9.32 31.73
N VAL A 316 -9.89 9.86 30.59
CA VAL A 316 -8.53 10.40 30.45
C VAL A 316 -8.41 11.71 31.24
N ILE A 317 -9.39 12.60 31.09
CA ILE A 317 -9.41 13.88 31.80
C ILE A 317 -9.62 13.68 33.31
N GLN A 318 -10.46 12.73 33.73
CA GLN A 318 -10.58 12.36 35.14
C GLN A 318 -9.22 11.95 35.72
N SER A 319 -8.49 11.08 35.03
CA SER A 319 -7.16 10.66 35.45
C SER A 319 -6.21 11.85 35.58
N LEU A 320 -6.16 12.74 34.57
CA LEU A 320 -5.36 13.97 34.60
C LEU A 320 -5.72 14.88 35.79
N LEU A 321 -7.01 15.11 36.01
CA LEU A 321 -7.53 15.96 37.08
C LEU A 321 -7.31 15.37 38.47
N GLU A 322 -7.15 14.06 38.60
CA GLU A 322 -6.92 13.41 39.89
C GLU A 322 -5.44 13.18 40.21
N THR A 323 -4.57 13.23 39.19
CA THR A 323 -3.10 13.02 39.25
C THR A 323 -2.27 14.31 39.11
N GLN A 324 -2.93 15.46 39.02
CA GLN A 324 -2.44 16.78 38.58
C GLN A 324 -0.95 17.10 38.79
N THR A 325 -0.28 17.38 37.66
CA THR A 325 1.16 17.61 37.51
C THR A 325 1.61 19.08 37.58
N THR A 326 0.71 20.07 37.51
CA THR A 326 1.03 21.52 37.46
C THR A 326 0.01 22.42 38.20
N ALA A 327 -0.69 21.88 39.20
CA ALA A 327 -1.79 22.60 39.86
C ALA A 327 -1.34 23.84 40.63
N VAL A 328 -2.10 24.95 40.52
CA VAL A 328 -1.84 26.19 41.26
C VAL A 328 -2.42 26.08 42.68
N PRO A 329 -1.68 26.46 43.75
CA PRO A 329 -2.21 26.47 45.11
C PRO A 329 -3.43 27.40 45.22
N SER A 330 -4.50 26.95 45.89
CA SER A 330 -5.68 27.76 46.17
C SER A 330 -6.00 27.77 47.67
N HIS A 331 -6.44 28.91 48.19
CA HIS A 331 -6.75 29.12 49.61
C HIS A 331 -8.17 28.68 50.00
N SER A 332 -9.04 28.35 49.02
CA SER A 332 -10.50 28.21 49.20
C SER A 332 -11.01 26.76 49.39
N SER A 333 -10.16 25.73 49.26
CA SER A 333 -10.62 24.34 49.14
C SER A 333 -10.75 23.58 50.49
N SER A 334 -11.91 22.98 50.79
CA SER A 334 -12.12 22.18 52.01
C SER A 334 -11.61 20.73 51.86
N THR A 335 -10.72 20.28 52.76
CA THR A 335 -9.99 18.99 52.60
C THR A 335 -10.88 17.74 52.72
N ARG A 336 -11.90 17.74 53.58
CA ARG A 336 -12.79 16.57 53.81
C ARG A 336 -13.84 16.36 52.71
N GLY A 337 -14.49 17.44 52.25
CA GLY A 337 -15.50 17.37 51.19
C GLY A 337 -14.90 16.92 49.84
N ASN A 338 -13.65 17.31 49.60
CA ASN A 338 -12.93 17.00 48.35
C ASN A 338 -12.55 15.52 48.24
N LEU A 339 -12.20 14.86 49.34
CA LEU A 339 -11.90 13.42 49.35
C LEU A 339 -13.17 12.59 49.08
N LEU A 340 -14.30 12.97 49.66
CA LEU A 340 -15.58 12.29 49.45
C LEU A 340 -16.09 12.42 48.01
N ALA A 341 -15.95 13.60 47.40
CA ALA A 341 -16.32 13.83 46.00
C ALA A 341 -15.47 13.00 45.02
N ARG A 342 -14.17 12.83 45.32
CA ARG A 342 -13.25 11.95 44.56
C ARG A 342 -13.64 10.48 44.68
N LEU A 343 -13.90 10.01 45.91
CA LEU A 343 -14.38 8.63 46.15
C LEU A 343 -15.71 8.36 45.43
N LYS A 344 -16.64 9.31 45.41
CA LYS A 344 -17.89 9.19 44.65
C LYS A 344 -17.66 9.05 43.14
N SER A 345 -16.76 9.84 42.55
CA SER A 345 -16.39 9.70 41.12
C SER A 345 -15.77 8.34 40.79
N TRP A 346 -15.02 7.74 41.73
CA TRP A 346 -14.46 6.40 41.58
C TRP A 346 -15.50 5.27 41.71
N ILE A 347 -16.39 5.37 42.69
CA ILE A 347 -17.36 4.30 43.01
C ILE A 347 -18.57 4.33 42.08
N PHE A 348 -19.08 5.53 41.77
CA PHE A 348 -20.34 5.72 41.02
C PHE A 348 -20.12 6.32 39.62
N GLY A 349 -18.86 6.47 39.20
CA GLY A 349 -18.48 7.00 37.89
C GLY A 349 -18.41 8.54 37.82
N PRO A 350 -17.85 9.07 36.71
CA PRO A 350 -17.57 10.51 36.56
C PRO A 350 -18.82 11.40 36.54
N TYR A 351 -19.96 10.85 36.14
CA TYR A 351 -21.26 11.53 36.08
C TYR A 351 -22.00 11.56 37.43
N ALA A 352 -21.43 10.98 38.50
CA ALA A 352 -22.06 10.94 39.80
C ALA A 352 -22.42 12.35 40.31
N ARG A 353 -23.62 12.50 40.86
CA ARG A 353 -24.03 13.71 41.58
C ARG A 353 -23.06 13.95 42.74
N ASP A 354 -22.60 15.19 42.89
CA ASP A 354 -21.55 15.55 43.84
C ASP A 354 -20.18 14.88 43.61
N GLY A 355 -19.97 14.27 42.45
CA GLY A 355 -18.67 13.73 42.04
C GLY A 355 -17.71 14.84 41.62
N SER A 356 -16.41 14.65 41.91
CA SER A 356 -15.38 15.66 41.65
C SER A 356 -15.29 16.10 40.18
N VAL A 357 -15.49 15.19 39.24
CA VAL A 357 -15.44 15.46 37.78
C VAL A 357 -16.69 16.21 37.30
N ASN A 358 -17.88 15.86 37.78
CA ASN A 358 -19.14 16.55 37.45
C ASN A 358 -19.22 17.99 38.04
N ARG A 359 -18.38 18.27 39.03
CA ARG A 359 -18.16 19.60 39.65
C ARG A 359 -17.04 20.40 39.00
N THR A 360 -16.65 20.06 37.77
CA THR A 360 -15.53 20.70 37.06
C THR A 360 -16.03 21.55 35.91
N LEU A 361 -15.50 22.78 35.79
CA LEU A 361 -15.68 23.65 34.63
C LEU A 361 -14.42 23.63 33.78
N VAL A 362 -14.58 23.69 32.46
CA VAL A 362 -13.48 23.76 31.50
C VAL A 362 -13.32 25.20 31.02
N TYR A 363 -12.08 25.69 31.03
CA TYR A 363 -11.68 26.96 30.44
C TYR A 363 -10.82 26.69 29.20
N LEU A 364 -11.28 27.19 28.07
CA LEU A 364 -10.55 27.22 26.81
C LEU A 364 -10.14 28.67 26.56
N THR A 365 -8.84 28.95 26.60
CA THR A 365 -8.33 30.31 26.42
C THR A 365 -7.50 30.41 25.17
N MET A 366 -7.73 31.46 24.37
CA MET A 366 -6.88 31.83 23.25
C MET A 366 -6.27 33.19 23.56
N SER A 367 -4.99 33.34 23.20
CA SER A 367 -4.20 34.54 23.48
C SER A 367 -3.06 34.65 22.46
N HIS A 368 -1.98 35.35 22.79
CA HIS A 368 -0.85 35.52 21.88
C HIS A 368 0.42 34.91 22.48
N ASP A 369 1.15 34.14 21.67
CA ASP A 369 2.52 33.73 21.93
C ASP A 369 3.51 34.57 21.10
N GLU A 370 4.80 34.31 21.23
CA GLU A 370 5.86 35.07 20.53
C GLU A 370 6.09 34.60 19.07
N ASN A 371 5.28 33.67 18.56
CA ASN A 371 5.49 33.00 17.26
C ASN A 371 6.89 32.36 17.14
N GLU A 372 7.45 31.83 18.23
CA GLU A 372 8.82 31.24 18.24
C GLU A 372 8.85 29.75 17.89
N GLY A 373 7.72 29.19 17.45
CA GLY A 373 7.63 27.81 16.99
C GLY A 373 8.39 27.63 15.67
N GLN A 374 9.09 26.50 15.57
CA GLN A 374 9.80 26.09 14.37
C GLN A 374 9.42 24.67 13.98
N MET A 375 9.07 24.50 12.70
CA MET A 375 8.91 23.22 12.04
C MET A 375 10.16 22.93 11.23
N LEU A 376 10.84 21.86 11.62
CA LEU A 376 12.05 21.37 10.95
C LEU A 376 11.78 19.99 10.38
N LEU A 377 12.57 19.60 9.37
CA LEU A 377 12.53 18.24 8.83
C LEU A 377 13.80 17.50 9.29
N GLU A 378 13.69 16.37 9.99
CA GLU A 378 14.81 15.50 10.37
C GLU A 378 14.50 14.09 9.87
N ASP A 379 15.40 13.47 9.10
CA ASP A 379 15.23 12.12 8.55
C ASP A 379 13.86 11.88 7.86
N ASP A 380 13.43 12.84 7.04
CA ASP A 380 12.13 12.87 6.34
C ASP A 380 10.88 12.93 7.26
N ALA A 381 11.06 13.21 8.55
CA ALA A 381 10.01 13.41 9.52
C ALA A 381 10.03 14.84 10.09
N VAL A 382 8.85 15.39 10.36
CA VAL A 382 8.74 16.75 10.90
C VAL A 382 9.00 16.74 12.40
N VAL A 383 9.79 17.70 12.85
CA VAL A 383 10.10 17.97 14.26
C VAL A 383 9.62 19.38 14.57
N LEU A 384 8.77 19.48 15.60
CA LEU A 384 8.27 20.75 16.10
C LEU A 384 9.10 21.15 17.33
N ARG A 385 9.63 22.37 17.33
CA ARG A 385 10.39 22.93 18.46
C ARG A 385 9.86 24.29 18.85
N TRP A 386 9.72 24.50 20.15
CA TRP A 386 9.38 25.79 20.75
C TRP A 386 10.57 26.25 21.59
N LEU A 387 11.29 27.25 21.10
CA LEU A 387 12.52 27.73 21.76
C LEU A 387 12.23 28.72 22.91
N GLY A 388 10.97 29.13 23.06
CA GLY A 388 10.57 30.31 23.82
C GLY A 388 10.11 30.10 25.26
N ILE A 389 10.89 30.66 26.18
CA ILE A 389 10.60 30.88 27.62
C ILE A 389 9.76 32.19 27.82
N GLY A 390 9.30 32.84 26.73
CA GLY A 390 8.71 34.20 26.75
C GLY A 390 7.25 34.33 27.24
N SER A 391 6.45 33.25 27.23
CA SER A 391 5.02 33.30 27.57
C SER A 391 4.72 33.51 29.06
N HIS A 392 5.71 33.36 29.94
CA HIS A 392 5.49 33.34 31.39
C HIS A 392 4.79 34.58 31.95
N LYS A 393 5.05 35.79 31.41
CA LYS A 393 4.41 37.02 31.92
C LYS A 393 2.95 37.17 31.49
N ARG A 394 2.62 36.92 30.22
CA ARG A 394 1.25 37.02 29.70
C ARG A 394 0.37 35.88 30.21
N SER A 395 0.91 34.66 30.22
CA SER A 395 0.23 33.52 30.84
C SER A 395 -0.01 33.72 32.33
N ALA A 396 0.86 34.44 33.07
CA ALA A 396 0.64 34.72 34.49
C ALA A 396 -0.58 35.62 34.75
N ASN A 397 -0.85 36.59 33.87
CA ASN A 397 -2.06 37.43 33.99
C ASN A 397 -3.33 36.60 33.81
N ILE A 398 -3.37 35.79 32.75
CA ILE A 398 -4.49 34.89 32.47
C ILE A 398 -4.65 33.86 33.60
N ASP A 399 -3.55 33.28 34.09
CA ASP A 399 -3.56 32.35 35.22
C ASP A 399 -4.14 32.99 36.48
N SER A 400 -3.87 34.28 36.73
CA SER A 400 -4.43 35.01 37.87
C SER A 400 -5.95 35.19 37.75
N VAL A 401 -6.44 35.56 36.56
CA VAL A 401 -7.87 35.68 36.28
C VAL A 401 -8.58 34.33 36.41
N LEU A 402 -8.02 33.26 35.84
CA LEU A 402 -8.58 31.92 35.94
C LEU A 402 -8.55 31.38 37.38
N LEU A 403 -7.54 31.74 38.17
CA LEU A 403 -7.46 31.40 39.58
C LEU A 403 -8.60 32.09 40.34
N GLU A 404 -8.77 33.40 40.19
CA GLU A 404 -9.85 34.15 40.84
C GLU A 404 -11.24 33.59 40.46
N MET A 405 -11.46 33.33 39.17
CA MET A 405 -12.66 32.64 38.67
C MET A 405 -12.87 31.30 39.40
N THR A 406 -11.83 30.48 39.49
CA THR A 406 -11.89 29.15 40.11
C THR A 406 -12.16 29.21 41.61
N GLU A 407 -11.53 30.15 42.32
CA GLU A 407 -11.70 30.34 43.76
C GLU A 407 -13.11 30.80 44.13
N ASN A 408 -13.73 31.63 43.28
CA ASN A 408 -15.13 32.02 43.41
C ASN A 408 -16.10 30.83 43.31
N LEU A 409 -15.72 29.76 42.62
CA LEU A 409 -16.48 28.50 42.58
C LEU A 409 -16.11 27.53 43.72
N GLY A 410 -15.10 27.87 44.52
CA GLY A 410 -14.51 27.02 45.56
C GLY A 410 -13.80 25.78 45.01
N GLY A 411 -13.31 25.84 43.77
CA GLY A 411 -12.56 24.77 43.11
C GLY A 411 -11.04 24.96 43.23
N LYS A 412 -10.30 24.07 42.56
CA LYS A 412 -8.84 24.16 42.40
C LYS A 412 -8.48 24.32 40.92
N LEU A 413 -7.62 25.29 40.59
CA LEU A 413 -7.19 25.51 39.21
C LEU A 413 -6.20 24.42 38.78
N VAL A 414 -6.48 23.81 37.62
CA VAL A 414 -5.67 22.75 37.01
C VAL A 414 -5.36 23.12 35.59
N LYS A 415 -4.09 23.11 35.20
CA LYS A 415 -3.68 23.33 33.81
C LYS A 415 -3.42 22.00 33.13
N ALA A 416 -3.92 21.84 31.91
CA ALA A 416 -3.56 20.71 31.08
C ALA A 416 -2.09 20.85 30.60
N PRO A 417 -1.47 19.74 30.15
CA PRO A 417 -0.20 19.82 29.43
C PRO A 417 -0.29 20.78 28.24
N CYS A 418 0.84 21.41 27.88
CA CYS A 418 0.88 22.39 26.79
C CYS A 418 0.53 21.72 25.45
N ILE A 419 -0.68 22.00 24.96
CA ILE A 419 -1.23 21.47 23.71
C ILE A 419 -1.98 22.59 22.99
N THR A 420 -1.80 22.71 21.67
CA THR A 420 -2.57 23.61 20.81
C THR A 420 -3.48 22.81 19.89
N VAL A 421 -4.69 23.32 19.68
CA VAL A 421 -5.64 22.88 18.66
C VAL A 421 -5.73 23.88 17.50
N HIS A 422 -5.02 25.00 17.61
CA HIS A 422 -4.99 26.09 16.65
C HIS A 422 -3.54 26.38 16.17
N PRO A 423 -2.84 25.40 15.58
CA PRO A 423 -1.54 25.67 14.96
C PRO A 423 -1.70 26.63 13.77
N LEU A 424 -0.90 27.70 13.72
CA LEU A 424 -0.84 28.65 12.61
C LEU A 424 0.61 28.93 12.22
N GLY A 425 0.81 29.41 10.99
CA GLY A 425 2.14 29.78 10.48
C GLY A 425 2.94 28.59 9.94
N GLY A 426 4.24 28.82 9.71
CA GLY A 426 5.14 27.90 9.00
C GLY A 426 5.29 28.21 7.52
N ALA A 427 4.25 28.75 6.86
CA ALA A 427 4.32 29.32 5.51
C ALA A 427 3.70 30.72 5.46
N GLY A 428 3.97 31.53 6.50
CA GLY A 428 3.30 32.82 6.74
C GLY A 428 3.42 33.81 5.58
N MET A 429 2.39 34.64 5.38
CA MET A 429 2.41 35.74 4.42
C MET A 429 3.57 36.71 4.68
N SER A 430 4.15 37.20 3.60
CA SER A 430 5.20 38.20 3.64
C SER A 430 4.64 39.58 3.93
N ASN A 431 5.28 40.29 4.86
CA ASN A 431 4.88 41.64 5.24
C ASN A 431 5.42 42.74 4.30
N ASP A 432 6.36 42.41 3.43
CA ASP A 432 6.98 43.30 2.43
C ASP A 432 6.92 42.74 1.00
N GLY A 433 6.21 41.64 0.80
CA GLY A 433 6.10 40.94 -0.48
C GLY A 433 7.37 40.21 -0.92
N THR A 434 8.42 40.13 -0.10
CA THR A 434 9.65 39.38 -0.39
C THR A 434 9.74 38.06 0.38
N GLY A 435 10.56 37.15 -0.11
CA GLY A 435 10.94 35.93 0.60
C GLY A 435 11.69 36.17 1.92
N LEU A 436 12.16 37.40 2.20
CA LEU A 436 12.74 37.77 3.50
C LEU A 436 11.68 38.25 4.50
N GLY A 437 10.53 38.73 4.03
CA GLY A 437 9.39 39.13 4.85
C GLY A 437 8.46 37.97 5.22
N GLY A 438 8.37 36.92 4.38
CA GLY A 438 7.56 35.73 4.59
C GLY A 438 7.74 34.67 3.50
N VAL A 439 6.87 33.66 3.49
CA VAL A 439 6.97 32.47 2.62
C VAL A 439 6.04 32.54 1.42
N VAL A 440 4.88 33.19 1.58
CA VAL A 440 3.92 33.42 0.50
C VAL A 440 3.65 34.91 0.36
N ASN A 441 3.24 35.35 -0.84
CA ASN A 441 2.78 36.73 -1.03
C ASN A 441 1.38 36.94 -0.42
N HIS A 442 0.84 38.15 -0.53
CA HIS A 442 -0.49 38.49 -0.01
C HIS A 442 -1.65 37.66 -0.58
N ARG A 443 -1.44 36.94 -1.70
CA ARG A 443 -2.43 36.07 -2.37
C ARG A 443 -2.27 34.59 -2.00
N GLY A 444 -1.29 34.26 -1.16
CA GLY A 444 -0.93 32.88 -0.85
C GLY A 444 -0.01 32.21 -1.87
N GLN A 445 0.47 32.89 -2.92
CA GLN A 445 1.41 32.30 -3.88
C GLN A 445 2.79 32.13 -3.25
N LEU A 446 3.42 30.96 -3.45
CA LEU A 446 4.72 30.63 -2.87
C LEU A 446 5.82 31.52 -3.46
N LEU A 447 6.57 32.21 -2.59
CA LEU A 447 7.71 33.05 -2.98
C LEU A 447 8.95 32.21 -3.29
N ILE A 448 9.68 32.62 -4.31
CA ILE A 448 10.93 32.00 -4.76
C ILE A 448 12.11 32.67 -4.05
N GLY A 449 12.84 31.87 -3.28
CA GLY A 449 14.06 32.32 -2.59
C GLY A 449 13.81 33.54 -1.69
N LYS A 450 14.60 34.60 -1.88
CA LYS A 450 14.57 35.82 -1.04
C LYS A 450 13.85 37.01 -1.67
N GLY A 451 13.47 36.92 -2.95
CA GLY A 451 12.95 38.05 -3.75
C GLY A 451 11.43 38.16 -3.75
N HIS A 452 10.89 38.88 -4.72
CA HIS A 452 9.44 39.07 -4.94
C HIS A 452 8.83 38.05 -5.92
N GLU A 453 9.67 37.27 -6.60
CA GLU A 453 9.21 36.29 -7.58
C GLU A 453 8.39 35.19 -6.91
N VAL A 454 7.39 34.67 -7.61
CA VAL A 454 6.49 33.63 -7.09
C VAL A 454 6.39 32.45 -8.06
N TYR A 455 6.12 31.26 -7.50
CA TYR A 455 5.55 30.18 -8.28
C TYR A 455 4.07 30.47 -8.53
N GLU A 456 3.74 30.99 -9.71
CA GLU A 456 2.37 31.42 -10.07
C GLU A 456 1.29 30.33 -9.91
N GLY A 457 1.70 29.05 -9.86
CA GLY A 457 0.81 27.91 -9.72
C GLY A 457 1.02 27.09 -8.45
N ILE A 458 1.70 27.61 -7.41
CA ILE A 458 1.67 27.01 -6.06
C ILE A 458 1.04 28.04 -5.12
N VAL A 459 -0.15 27.75 -4.62
CA VAL A 459 -0.93 28.65 -3.77
C VAL A 459 -1.27 27.95 -2.46
N CYS A 460 -0.89 28.53 -1.33
CA CYS A 460 -1.24 28.04 0.01
C CYS A 460 -2.50 28.74 0.50
N VAL A 461 -3.49 27.99 0.99
CA VAL A 461 -4.84 28.49 1.30
C VAL A 461 -5.36 28.02 2.67
N ASP A 462 -4.45 27.77 3.61
CA ASP A 462 -4.80 27.26 4.94
C ASP A 462 -4.09 28.03 6.07
N GLY A 463 -4.22 27.55 7.31
CA GLY A 463 -3.61 28.20 8.50
C GLY A 463 -2.09 28.37 8.45
N SER A 464 -1.37 27.75 7.50
CA SER A 464 0.07 27.95 7.32
C SER A 464 0.43 29.37 6.91
N ILE A 465 -0.47 30.08 6.21
CA ILE A 465 -0.21 31.42 5.66
C ILE A 465 -0.42 32.55 6.66
N ILE A 466 -0.99 32.26 7.84
CA ILE A 466 -1.23 33.27 8.87
C ILE A 466 0.10 33.62 9.55
N PRO A 467 0.54 34.89 9.54
CA PRO A 467 1.89 35.26 9.98
C PRO A 467 2.03 35.45 11.51
N ILE A 468 0.91 35.47 12.26
CA ILE A 468 0.88 35.77 13.70
C ILE A 468 -0.29 35.07 14.41
N SER A 469 -0.15 34.80 15.71
CA SER A 469 -1.28 34.36 16.57
C SER A 469 -2.47 35.31 16.46
N LEU A 470 -3.67 34.75 16.32
CA LEU A 470 -4.92 35.50 16.19
C LEU A 470 -5.56 35.85 17.54
N GLY A 471 -5.27 35.11 18.60
CA GLY A 471 -5.89 35.30 19.92
C GLY A 471 -7.37 34.89 19.99
N VAL A 472 -7.82 34.10 19.01
CA VAL A 472 -9.21 33.67 18.79
C VAL A 472 -9.21 32.40 17.95
N ASN A 473 -10.30 31.62 17.98
CA ASN A 473 -10.50 30.48 17.09
C ASN A 473 -10.28 30.89 15.61
N PRO A 474 -9.35 30.24 14.88
CA PRO A 474 -8.84 30.75 13.62
C PRO A 474 -9.72 30.43 12.41
N CYS A 475 -10.79 29.64 12.55
CA CYS A 475 -11.50 29.08 11.38
C CYS A 475 -12.07 30.17 10.47
N ALA A 476 -12.64 31.25 11.03
CA ALA A 476 -13.22 32.34 10.25
C ALA A 476 -12.16 33.01 9.38
N THR A 477 -10.99 33.34 9.96
CA THR A 477 -9.89 33.98 9.24
C THR A 477 -9.27 33.06 8.20
N ILE A 478 -9.09 31.78 8.53
CA ILE A 478 -8.57 30.79 7.56
C ILE A 478 -9.51 30.70 6.35
N THR A 479 -10.83 30.57 6.58
CA THR A 479 -11.80 30.49 5.50
C THR A 479 -11.86 31.79 4.68
N ALA A 480 -11.87 32.96 5.33
CA ALA A 480 -11.87 34.25 4.64
C ALA A 480 -10.61 34.46 3.78
N LEU A 481 -9.42 34.07 4.27
CA LEU A 481 -8.20 34.16 3.49
C LEU A 481 -8.15 33.15 2.34
N ALA A 482 -8.71 31.95 2.52
CA ALA A 482 -8.85 30.97 1.45
C ALA A 482 -9.78 31.49 0.34
N GLU A 483 -10.96 32.00 0.70
CA GLU A 483 -11.90 32.67 -0.20
C GLU A 483 -11.22 33.81 -0.96
N ARG A 484 -10.49 34.68 -0.26
CA ARG A 484 -9.73 35.78 -0.88
C ARG A 484 -8.68 35.29 -1.87
N SER A 485 -7.89 34.30 -1.48
CA SER A 485 -6.81 33.77 -2.32
C SER A 485 -7.38 33.14 -3.59
N CYS A 486 -8.42 32.30 -3.46
CA CYS A 486 -9.10 31.70 -4.61
C CYS A 486 -9.74 32.75 -5.53
N ASP A 487 -10.39 33.77 -4.97
CA ASP A 487 -11.02 34.87 -5.71
C ASP A 487 -9.99 35.69 -6.52
N LEU A 488 -8.87 36.07 -5.89
CA LEU A 488 -7.80 36.81 -6.55
C LEU A 488 -7.14 35.99 -7.67
N ILE A 489 -6.88 34.70 -7.43
CA ILE A 489 -6.30 33.81 -8.44
C ILE A 489 -7.27 33.57 -9.58
N ALA A 490 -8.56 33.39 -9.30
CA ALA A 490 -9.60 33.24 -10.32
C ALA A 490 -9.70 34.49 -11.21
N GLN A 491 -9.69 35.68 -10.62
CA GLN A 491 -9.69 36.94 -11.35
C GLN A 491 -8.45 37.11 -12.23
N GLU A 492 -7.26 36.82 -11.69
CA GLU A 492 -5.99 36.87 -12.41
C GLU A 492 -5.97 35.92 -13.62
N ARG A 493 -6.54 34.73 -13.46
CA ARG A 493 -6.60 33.69 -14.50
C ARG A 493 -7.79 33.83 -15.45
N GLY A 494 -8.73 34.74 -15.17
CA GLY A 494 -9.99 34.88 -15.91
C GLY A 494 -10.93 33.68 -15.77
N TRP A 495 -10.84 32.94 -14.65
CA TRP A 495 -11.73 31.83 -14.34
C TRP A 495 -13.12 32.34 -13.93
N LYS A 496 -14.17 31.64 -14.35
CA LYS A 496 -15.55 31.96 -13.97
C LYS A 496 -15.88 31.27 -12.65
N THR A 497 -16.30 32.04 -11.65
CA THR A 497 -16.83 31.53 -10.38
C THR A 497 -18.35 31.40 -10.45
N ASP A 498 -18.91 30.44 -9.71
CA ASP A 498 -20.35 30.27 -9.53
C ASP A 498 -20.68 30.35 -8.04
N ASP A 499 -21.38 31.42 -7.66
CA ASP A 499 -21.79 31.72 -6.28
C ASP A 499 -23.24 31.28 -5.98
N SER A 500 -23.87 30.53 -6.89
CA SER A 500 -25.26 30.08 -6.72
C SER A 500 -25.41 29.13 -5.52
N SER A 501 -26.50 29.27 -4.78
CA SER A 501 -26.90 28.29 -3.77
C SER A 501 -27.37 27.01 -4.44
N ASN A 502 -27.05 25.86 -3.86
CA ASN A 502 -27.70 24.61 -4.25
C ASN A 502 -29.11 24.56 -3.63
N ASP A 503 -30.07 24.01 -4.36
CA ASP A 503 -31.33 23.52 -3.79
C ASP A 503 -31.06 22.32 -2.87
N ARG A 504 -32.09 21.79 -2.20
CA ARG A 504 -31.93 20.58 -1.39
C ARG A 504 -31.45 19.41 -2.26
N LEU A 505 -30.19 19.02 -2.05
CA LEU A 505 -29.56 17.87 -2.71
C LEU A 505 -29.72 16.63 -1.83
N SER A 506 -29.84 15.47 -2.48
CA SER A 506 -29.77 14.17 -1.79
C SER A 506 -28.35 13.63 -1.98
N PRO A 507 -27.64 13.23 -0.91
CA PRO A 507 -26.29 12.67 -1.02
C PRO A 507 -26.25 11.31 -1.75
N TRP A 508 -27.43 10.74 -2.06
CA TRP A 508 -27.57 9.47 -2.79
C TRP A 508 -27.84 9.64 -4.29
N ARG A 509 -27.87 10.87 -4.82
CA ARG A 509 -28.02 11.15 -6.26
C ARG A 509 -26.66 11.49 -6.89
N ASP A 510 -26.60 11.33 -8.21
CA ASP A 510 -25.43 11.73 -9.02
C ASP A 510 -25.13 13.24 -8.87
N PRO A 511 -23.86 13.66 -9.01
CA PRO A 511 -23.47 15.07 -8.95
C PRO A 511 -24.23 15.90 -10.01
N LEU A 512 -24.42 17.19 -9.75
CA LEU A 512 -25.11 18.12 -10.67
C LEU A 512 -24.39 18.20 -12.02
N ILE A 513 -23.06 18.13 -11.98
CA ILE A 513 -22.22 18.03 -13.16
C ILE A 513 -21.67 16.60 -13.20
N PRO A 514 -22.16 15.74 -14.12
CA PRO A 514 -21.56 14.43 -14.30
C PRO A 514 -20.12 14.64 -14.79
N VAL A 515 -19.17 14.04 -14.09
CA VAL A 515 -17.80 13.95 -14.58
C VAL A 515 -17.87 13.21 -15.91
N LEU A 516 -17.64 13.94 -17.01
CA LEU A 516 -17.42 13.31 -18.30
C LEU A 516 -16.16 12.48 -18.12
N SER A 517 -16.32 11.16 -17.98
CA SER A 517 -15.25 10.24 -18.29
C SER A 517 -14.86 10.59 -19.72
N GLU A 518 -13.77 11.34 -19.94
CA GLU A 518 -13.09 11.17 -21.20
C GLU A 518 -12.90 9.66 -21.35
N PRO A 519 -13.12 9.09 -22.53
CA PRO A 519 -12.63 7.76 -22.83
C PRO A 519 -11.10 7.89 -22.88
N THR A 520 -10.47 8.20 -21.74
CA THR A 520 -9.21 7.59 -21.33
C THR A 520 -9.41 6.16 -21.75
N LYS A 521 -8.76 5.74 -22.85
CA LYS A 521 -8.84 4.40 -23.42
C LYS A 521 -9.09 3.49 -22.24
N ALA A 522 -10.32 3.03 -22.04
CA ALA A 522 -10.61 2.12 -20.96
C ALA A 522 -9.75 0.93 -21.36
N ILE A 523 -8.60 0.77 -20.70
CA ILE A 523 -7.56 -0.16 -21.12
C ILE A 523 -8.21 -1.53 -21.04
N GLY A 524 -8.73 -2.02 -22.17
CA GLY A 524 -9.38 -3.31 -22.35
C GLY A 524 -10.26 -3.79 -21.18
N LEU A 525 -10.91 -2.88 -20.44
CA LEU A 525 -11.71 -3.27 -19.27
C LEU A 525 -13.11 -3.72 -19.68
N ASP A 526 -13.55 -3.33 -20.88
CA ASP A 526 -14.87 -3.66 -21.44
C ASP A 526 -14.92 -5.05 -22.12
N THR A 527 -13.79 -5.74 -22.29
CA THR A 527 -13.76 -7.11 -22.85
C THR A 527 -13.69 -8.21 -21.80
N ILE A 528 -13.57 -7.86 -20.52
CA ILE A 528 -13.65 -8.83 -19.42
C ILE A 528 -14.98 -8.57 -18.72
N GLU A 529 -16.03 -9.29 -19.14
CA GLU A 529 -17.33 -9.31 -18.48
C GLU A 529 -17.16 -9.24 -16.96
N ASP A 530 -17.97 -8.40 -16.30
CA ASP A 530 -18.04 -8.20 -14.86
C ASP A 530 -18.04 -9.54 -14.08
N SER A 531 -16.85 -10.10 -13.88
CA SER A 531 -16.67 -11.24 -13.01
C SER A 531 -16.88 -10.72 -11.60
N ILE A 532 -17.94 -11.20 -10.95
CA ILE A 532 -18.41 -10.79 -9.61
C ILE A 532 -17.34 -11.02 -8.52
N GLU A 533 -16.22 -11.67 -8.85
CA GLU A 533 -15.26 -12.21 -7.91
C GLU A 533 -13.80 -12.00 -8.33
N GLY A 534 -13.01 -11.39 -7.44
CA GLY A 534 -11.61 -11.09 -7.66
C GLY A 534 -10.89 -10.76 -6.34
N VAL A 535 -9.56 -10.85 -6.37
CA VAL A 535 -8.68 -10.51 -5.24
C VAL A 535 -7.68 -9.47 -5.66
N GLN A 536 -7.27 -8.64 -4.72
CA GLN A 536 -6.22 -7.66 -4.89
C GLN A 536 -5.07 -7.97 -3.93
N PHE A 537 -3.84 -7.87 -4.41
CA PHE A 537 -2.62 -8.00 -3.60
C PHE A 537 -1.55 -7.02 -4.05
N GLU A 538 -0.57 -6.78 -3.19
CA GLU A 538 0.56 -5.88 -3.39
C GLU A 538 1.86 -6.66 -3.47
N GLU A 539 2.65 -6.37 -4.48
CA GLU A 539 3.92 -7.01 -4.75
C GLU A 539 5.03 -5.96 -4.85
N VAL A 540 6.09 -6.13 -4.05
CA VAL A 540 7.26 -5.24 -4.06
C VAL A 540 8.53 -6.04 -4.30
N MET A 541 9.11 -5.89 -5.48
CA MET A 541 10.32 -6.57 -5.92
C MET A 541 11.49 -5.59 -6.06
N ARG A 542 12.69 -6.03 -5.73
CA ARG A 542 13.93 -5.23 -5.79
C ARG A 542 15.03 -6.01 -6.47
N GLY A 543 15.88 -5.33 -7.22
CA GLY A 543 17.03 -5.96 -7.86
C GLY A 543 17.82 -4.95 -8.67
N HIS A 544 18.39 -5.40 -9.77
CA HIS A 544 19.29 -4.57 -10.58
C HIS A 544 18.93 -4.69 -12.06
N VAL A 545 18.92 -3.56 -12.75
CA VAL A 545 18.58 -3.47 -14.18
C VAL A 545 19.67 -2.69 -14.89
N HIS A 546 20.21 -3.29 -15.95
CA HIS A 546 21.20 -2.68 -16.85
C HIS A 546 20.46 -2.03 -18.01
N PHE A 547 20.89 -0.83 -18.40
CA PHE A 547 20.36 -0.13 -19.57
C PHE A 547 21.38 -0.16 -20.71
N GLY A 548 20.93 -0.60 -21.88
CA GLY A 548 21.74 -0.80 -23.06
C GLY A 548 21.40 -2.08 -23.81
N ASN A 549 21.70 -2.08 -25.11
CA ASN A 549 21.24 -3.12 -26.05
C ASN A 549 22.31 -4.21 -26.28
N ASN A 550 23.46 -4.08 -25.62
CA ASN A 550 24.64 -4.94 -25.79
C ASN A 550 24.56 -6.27 -25.03
N ILE A 551 23.71 -6.36 -23.99
CA ILE A 551 23.56 -7.56 -23.18
C ILE A 551 22.17 -8.15 -23.41
N GLN A 552 22.13 -9.40 -23.89
CA GLN A 552 20.89 -10.14 -24.15
C GLN A 552 20.47 -11.04 -22.98
N ASP A 553 21.43 -11.51 -22.18
CA ASP A 553 21.18 -12.39 -21.03
C ASP A 553 20.90 -11.58 -19.75
N SER A 554 19.73 -11.78 -19.13
CA SER A 554 19.29 -11.05 -17.93
C SER A 554 20.16 -11.30 -16.69
N SER A 555 20.80 -12.47 -16.57
CA SER A 555 21.68 -12.80 -15.44
C SER A 555 23.02 -12.09 -15.55
N VAL A 556 23.52 -11.93 -16.78
CA VAL A 556 24.70 -11.09 -17.05
C VAL A 556 24.36 -9.62 -16.81
N ALA A 557 23.19 -9.18 -17.28
CA ALA A 557 22.70 -7.81 -17.09
C ALA A 557 22.56 -7.43 -15.61
N GLU A 558 22.01 -8.34 -14.76
CA GLU A 558 21.91 -8.12 -13.31
C GLU A 558 23.29 -7.89 -12.66
N LYS A 559 24.30 -8.70 -13.02
CA LYS A 559 25.66 -8.57 -12.46
C LYS A 559 26.31 -7.25 -12.84
N VAL A 560 26.23 -6.87 -14.12
CA VAL A 560 26.76 -5.58 -14.60
C VAL A 560 26.04 -4.41 -13.93
N ALA A 561 24.72 -4.49 -13.79
CA ALA A 561 23.94 -3.48 -13.09
C ALA A 561 24.28 -3.38 -11.61
N MET A 562 24.59 -4.50 -10.94
CA MET A 562 25.04 -4.53 -9.55
C MET A 562 26.41 -3.85 -9.39
N GLU A 563 27.37 -4.13 -10.29
CA GLU A 563 28.67 -3.46 -10.32
C GLU A 563 28.53 -1.94 -10.56
N ALA A 564 27.56 -1.54 -11.39
CA ALA A 564 27.24 -0.14 -11.66
C ALA A 564 26.32 0.52 -10.60
N SER A 565 25.93 -0.20 -9.54
CA SER A 565 24.96 0.27 -8.52
C SER A 565 23.60 0.72 -9.10
N SER A 566 23.20 0.16 -10.25
CA SER A 566 21.92 0.42 -10.90
C SER A 566 20.81 -0.43 -10.27
N SER A 567 20.35 0.02 -9.10
CA SER A 567 19.25 -0.62 -8.39
C SER A 567 17.88 -0.27 -9.00
N ALA A 568 16.96 -1.22 -8.93
CA ALA A 568 15.60 -1.08 -9.41
C ALA A 568 14.60 -1.62 -8.38
N GLN A 569 13.43 -0.99 -8.31
CA GLN A 569 12.31 -1.40 -7.47
C GLN A 569 11.01 -1.35 -8.27
N LEU A 570 10.30 -2.47 -8.29
CA LEU A 570 8.94 -2.57 -8.81
C LEU A 570 7.98 -2.66 -7.61
N ALA A 571 6.98 -1.79 -7.55
CA ALA A 571 5.94 -1.81 -6.54
C ALA A 571 4.57 -1.78 -7.22
N LEU A 572 3.87 -2.92 -7.26
CA LEU A 572 2.59 -3.09 -7.94
C LEU A 572 1.49 -3.50 -6.95
N THR A 573 0.29 -3.00 -7.18
CA THR A 573 -0.97 -3.56 -6.72
C THR A 573 -1.62 -4.27 -7.91
N VAL A 574 -1.88 -5.56 -7.80
CA VAL A 574 -2.49 -6.38 -8.86
C VAL A 574 -3.94 -6.68 -8.48
N ASP A 575 -4.89 -6.23 -9.31
CA ASP A 575 -6.30 -6.62 -9.24
C ASP A 575 -6.53 -7.87 -10.08
N ALA A 576 -6.50 -9.05 -9.46
CA ALA A 576 -6.66 -10.35 -10.09
C ALA A 576 -8.14 -10.76 -10.18
N ARG A 577 -8.64 -10.86 -11.41
CA ARG A 577 -10.03 -11.18 -11.75
C ARG A 577 -10.16 -12.61 -12.23
N ARG A 578 -11.24 -13.27 -11.81
CA ARG A 578 -11.48 -14.67 -12.17
C ARG A 578 -12.27 -14.75 -13.48
N ASN A 579 -11.72 -15.43 -14.47
CA ASN A 579 -12.38 -15.71 -15.73
C ASN A 579 -13.42 -16.83 -15.61
N ARG A 580 -14.34 -16.93 -16.59
CA ARG A 580 -15.37 -17.99 -16.64
C ARG A 580 -14.79 -19.41 -16.63
N ASN A 581 -13.63 -19.61 -17.25
CA ASN A 581 -12.90 -20.88 -17.28
C ASN A 581 -12.16 -21.21 -15.97
N GLY A 582 -12.20 -20.31 -14.97
CA GLY A 582 -11.54 -20.48 -13.69
C GLY A 582 -10.08 -20.04 -13.62
N SER A 583 -9.49 -19.53 -14.71
CA SER A 583 -8.19 -18.85 -14.67
C SER A 583 -8.31 -17.44 -14.09
N TYR A 584 -7.17 -16.80 -13.84
CA TYR A 584 -7.11 -15.41 -13.39
C TYR A 584 -6.36 -14.54 -14.38
N GLN A 585 -6.77 -13.27 -14.46
CA GLN A 585 -6.05 -12.21 -15.16
C GLN A 585 -5.96 -10.99 -14.24
N GLY A 586 -4.76 -10.45 -14.09
CA GLY A 586 -4.47 -9.30 -13.23
C GLY A 586 -4.39 -7.99 -14.01
N VAL A 587 -4.84 -6.91 -13.38
CA VAL A 587 -4.58 -5.53 -13.83
C VAL A 587 -3.60 -4.89 -12.84
N PRO A 588 -2.38 -4.53 -13.26
CA PRO A 588 -1.36 -3.95 -12.39
C PRO A 588 -1.50 -2.42 -12.27
N PHE A 589 -1.30 -1.90 -11.05
CA PHE A 589 -1.25 -0.47 -10.75
C PHE A 589 -0.10 -0.19 -9.78
N GLY A 590 0.78 0.77 -10.05
CA GLY A 590 1.90 1.03 -9.16
C GLY A 590 2.98 1.90 -9.77
N THR A 591 4.22 1.66 -9.37
CA THR A 591 5.39 2.38 -9.87
C THR A 591 6.59 1.46 -10.08
N PHE A 592 7.45 1.88 -11.00
CA PHE A 592 8.77 1.32 -11.21
C PHE A 592 9.82 2.43 -11.00
N ALA A 593 10.76 2.21 -10.09
CA ALA A 593 11.81 3.17 -9.77
C ALA A 593 13.17 2.58 -10.14
N CYS A 594 13.90 3.27 -11.00
CA CYS A 594 15.28 2.95 -11.34
C CYS A 594 16.03 4.22 -11.76
N GLY A 595 16.98 4.66 -10.94
CA GLY A 595 17.70 5.93 -11.15
C GLY A 595 18.52 6.00 -12.44
N ALA A 596 18.91 4.85 -12.99
CA ALA A 596 19.61 4.77 -14.26
C ALA A 596 18.70 5.02 -15.48
N LEU A 597 17.37 4.86 -15.32
CA LEU A 597 16.37 5.14 -16.36
C LEU A 597 15.77 6.53 -16.23
N SER A 598 15.38 6.90 -15.02
CA SER A 598 14.68 8.13 -14.72
C SER A 598 15.01 8.58 -13.29
N GLN A 599 15.15 9.89 -13.10
CA GLN A 599 15.35 10.46 -11.76
C GLN A 599 14.15 10.20 -10.84
N ASP A 600 12.95 10.23 -11.41
CA ASP A 600 11.68 10.06 -10.69
C ASP A 600 11.05 8.68 -11.01
N PRO A 601 10.27 8.09 -10.09
CA PRO A 601 9.59 6.81 -10.34
C PRO A 601 8.61 6.90 -11.52
N LEU A 602 8.65 5.91 -12.40
CA LEU A 602 7.71 5.77 -13.50
C LEU A 602 6.38 5.21 -12.98
N MET A 603 5.26 5.78 -13.45
CA MET A 603 3.91 5.36 -13.11
C MET A 603 3.41 4.32 -14.10
N THR A 604 2.76 3.26 -13.61
CA THR A 604 2.05 2.34 -14.49
C THR A 604 0.81 3.01 -15.07
N THR A 605 0.68 3.05 -16.38
CA THR A 605 -0.52 3.58 -17.04
C THR A 605 -1.49 2.50 -17.47
N GLY A 606 -1.02 1.26 -17.62
CA GLY A 606 -1.82 0.14 -18.09
C GLY A 606 -1.04 -1.18 -18.04
N GLY A 607 -1.70 -2.27 -18.40
CA GLY A 607 -1.04 -3.57 -18.51
C GLY A 607 -1.88 -4.76 -18.08
N THR A 608 -1.29 -5.94 -18.19
CA THR A 608 -1.87 -7.21 -17.74
C THR A 608 -0.84 -8.05 -16.97
N VAL A 609 -1.35 -8.81 -16.01
CA VAL A 609 -0.62 -9.90 -15.35
C VAL A 609 -1.32 -11.20 -15.71
N GLU A 610 -0.63 -12.06 -16.45
CA GLU A 610 -1.14 -13.34 -16.92
C GLU A 610 -0.54 -14.46 -16.06
N PHE A 611 -1.39 -15.31 -15.49
CA PHE A 611 -0.95 -16.36 -14.56
C PHE A 611 -0.83 -17.72 -15.26
N PHE A 612 0.34 -18.34 -15.16
CA PHE A 612 0.63 -19.71 -15.65
C PHE A 612 0.39 -19.90 -17.15
N THR A 613 0.86 -18.96 -17.98
CA THR A 613 0.87 -19.10 -19.45
C THR A 613 1.93 -20.10 -19.88
N ILE A 614 1.71 -20.83 -20.98
CA ILE A 614 2.68 -21.82 -21.48
C ILE A 614 3.91 -21.06 -22.01
N ASP A 615 5.11 -21.54 -21.65
CA ASP A 615 6.36 -21.09 -22.26
C ASP A 615 6.60 -21.86 -23.56
N GLU A 616 6.60 -21.18 -24.70
CA GLU A 616 6.80 -21.82 -26.01
C GLU A 616 8.28 -22.12 -26.31
N GLU A 617 9.21 -21.49 -25.61
CA GLU A 617 10.65 -21.67 -25.80
C GLU A 617 11.21 -22.82 -24.96
N VAL A 618 10.58 -23.12 -23.83
CA VAL A 618 11.05 -24.13 -22.86
C VAL A 618 10.03 -25.24 -22.69
N ALA A 619 10.45 -26.47 -22.99
CA ALA A 619 9.63 -27.66 -22.76
C ALA A 619 9.26 -27.79 -21.26
N ASP A 620 7.96 -28.03 -20.99
CA ASP A 620 7.41 -28.21 -19.64
C ASP A 620 7.71 -27.03 -18.69
N ALA A 621 7.40 -25.82 -19.16
CA ALA A 621 7.47 -24.60 -18.38
C ALA A 621 6.21 -23.75 -18.55
N VAL A 622 5.88 -23.01 -17.49
CA VAL A 622 4.86 -21.95 -17.50
C VAL A 622 5.42 -20.68 -16.90
N ASN A 623 4.85 -19.55 -17.31
CA ASN A 623 5.25 -18.22 -16.90
C ASN A 623 4.13 -17.50 -16.15
N LEU A 624 4.50 -16.67 -15.18
CA LEU A 624 3.68 -15.54 -14.75
C LEU A 624 4.20 -14.33 -15.50
N VAL A 625 3.43 -13.79 -16.43
CA VAL A 625 3.86 -12.74 -17.36
C VAL A 625 3.26 -11.40 -16.96
N TYR A 626 4.10 -10.39 -16.87
CA TYR A 626 3.76 -9.01 -16.55
C TYR A 626 4.02 -8.17 -17.81
N LYS A 627 2.97 -7.58 -18.37
CA LYS A 627 3.05 -6.64 -19.50
C LYS A 627 2.55 -5.31 -18.98
N VAL A 628 3.43 -4.38 -18.66
CA VAL A 628 3.07 -3.13 -17.99
C VAL A 628 3.54 -1.94 -18.82
N ASP A 629 2.65 -0.97 -19.01
CA ASP A 629 2.99 0.30 -19.63
C ASP A 629 3.46 1.27 -18.55
N LEU A 630 4.64 1.86 -18.73
CA LEU A 630 5.26 2.80 -17.81
C LEU A 630 5.30 4.20 -18.43
N LEU A 631 5.03 5.21 -17.60
CA LEU A 631 5.12 6.63 -17.94
C LEU A 631 6.07 7.32 -16.96
N SER A 632 7.10 7.98 -17.46
CA SER A 632 7.98 8.83 -16.66
C SER A 632 7.37 10.23 -16.48
N THR A 633 7.95 10.99 -15.56
CA THR A 633 7.54 12.37 -15.25
C THR A 633 7.80 13.36 -16.37
N ASP A 634 8.74 13.08 -17.28
CA ASP A 634 9.02 13.88 -18.49
C ASP A 634 8.17 13.47 -19.70
N GLY A 635 7.26 12.50 -19.54
CA GLY A 635 6.34 12.04 -20.58
C GLY A 635 6.85 10.90 -21.45
N ALA A 636 8.09 10.41 -21.25
CA ALA A 636 8.58 9.22 -21.93
C ALA A 636 7.79 7.95 -21.54
N ARG A 637 7.58 7.07 -22.53
CA ARG A 637 6.82 5.82 -22.38
C ARG A 637 7.72 4.63 -22.59
N TYR A 638 7.56 3.62 -21.73
CA TYR A 638 8.30 2.37 -21.79
C TYR A 638 7.36 1.18 -21.65
N GLY A 639 7.69 0.09 -22.33
CA GLY A 639 7.09 -1.22 -22.07
C GLY A 639 7.91 -1.97 -21.03
N PHE A 640 7.24 -2.67 -20.14
CA PHE A 640 7.84 -3.49 -19.10
C PHE A 640 7.31 -4.92 -19.29
N HIS A 641 8.20 -5.79 -19.78
CA HIS A 641 7.89 -7.14 -20.25
C HIS A 641 8.64 -8.15 -19.41
N ASP A 642 7.97 -8.59 -18.36
CA ASP A 642 8.60 -9.32 -17.28
C ASP A 642 7.96 -10.69 -17.11
N TYR A 643 8.72 -11.66 -16.62
CA TYR A 643 8.16 -12.98 -16.35
C TYR A 643 8.85 -13.71 -15.19
N LYS A 644 8.06 -14.53 -14.49
CA LYS A 644 8.56 -15.54 -13.56
C LYS A 644 8.37 -16.91 -14.18
N ARG A 645 9.43 -17.69 -14.30
CA ARG A 645 9.40 -18.99 -14.96
C ARG A 645 9.35 -20.13 -13.94
N LEU A 646 8.38 -21.03 -14.11
CA LEU A 646 8.24 -22.26 -13.34
C LEU A 646 8.35 -23.47 -14.28
N ASN A 647 9.25 -24.41 -13.96
CA ASN A 647 9.49 -25.60 -14.77
C ASN A 647 9.81 -26.84 -13.91
N SER A 648 10.02 -27.98 -14.55
CA SER A 648 10.34 -29.24 -13.87
C SER A 648 11.65 -29.25 -13.07
N ALA A 649 12.54 -28.27 -13.23
CA ALA A 649 13.75 -28.18 -12.41
C ALA A 649 13.44 -27.93 -10.92
N ALA A 650 12.22 -27.48 -10.62
CA ALA A 650 11.72 -27.21 -9.28
C ALA A 650 11.22 -28.47 -8.53
N ALA A 651 11.19 -29.64 -9.18
CA ALA A 651 10.68 -30.89 -8.60
C ALA A 651 11.34 -31.24 -7.25
N PHE A 652 10.51 -31.47 -6.23
CA PHE A 652 10.87 -31.76 -4.83
C PHE A 652 11.85 -30.78 -4.16
N SER A 653 12.07 -29.60 -4.75
CA SER A 653 13.01 -28.61 -4.25
C SER A 653 12.27 -27.35 -3.82
N VAL A 654 12.12 -27.19 -2.50
CA VAL A 654 11.52 -25.99 -1.90
C VAL A 654 12.32 -24.74 -2.26
N SER A 655 13.65 -24.82 -2.28
CA SER A 655 14.51 -23.67 -2.59
C SER A 655 14.43 -23.25 -4.05
N ARG A 656 14.39 -24.20 -5.00
CA ARG A 656 14.23 -23.87 -6.43
C ARG A 656 12.83 -23.38 -6.75
N THR A 657 11.81 -23.93 -6.09
CA THR A 657 10.44 -23.40 -6.22
C THR A 657 10.34 -22.00 -5.67
N TRP A 658 10.93 -21.73 -4.51
CA TRP A 658 11.03 -20.38 -3.98
C TRP A 658 11.69 -19.45 -4.98
N GLY A 659 12.87 -19.81 -5.52
CA GLY A 659 13.54 -19.04 -6.57
C GLY A 659 12.66 -18.78 -7.79
N ALA A 660 12.01 -19.81 -8.33
CA ALA A 660 11.11 -19.71 -9.48
C ALA A 660 9.89 -18.80 -9.23
N THR A 661 9.36 -18.76 -8.01
CA THR A 661 8.19 -17.92 -7.66
C THR A 661 8.56 -16.51 -7.22
N THR A 662 9.84 -16.24 -6.91
CA THR A 662 10.32 -14.96 -6.37
C THR A 662 11.29 -14.21 -7.28
N THR A 663 11.76 -14.83 -8.36
CA THR A 663 12.65 -14.21 -9.35
C THR A 663 11.84 -13.72 -10.55
N LEU A 664 11.91 -12.43 -10.83
CA LEU A 664 11.29 -11.79 -11.99
C LEU A 664 12.39 -11.39 -12.97
N TYR A 665 12.35 -11.96 -14.17
CA TYR A 665 13.23 -11.58 -15.27
C TYR A 665 12.64 -10.37 -15.96
N THR A 666 13.41 -9.29 -16.03
CA THR A 666 12.93 -7.97 -16.45
C THR A 666 13.45 -7.58 -17.82
N ILE A 667 12.56 -7.10 -18.69
CA ILE A 667 12.90 -6.52 -20.00
C ILE A 667 12.14 -5.21 -20.15
N ILE A 668 12.88 -4.11 -20.30
CA ILE A 668 12.32 -2.79 -20.54
C ILE A 668 12.50 -2.44 -22.01
N THR A 669 11.42 -2.02 -22.66
CA THR A 669 11.39 -1.62 -24.07
C THR A 669 11.10 -0.13 -24.21
N GLY A 670 11.67 0.50 -25.23
CA GLY A 670 11.27 1.83 -25.67
C GLY A 670 9.91 1.82 -26.37
N HIS A 671 9.42 3.00 -26.73
CA HIS A 671 8.16 3.17 -27.49
C HIS A 671 8.19 2.50 -28.89
N ASP A 672 9.39 2.27 -29.43
CA ASP A 672 9.66 1.57 -30.68
C ASP A 672 9.65 0.04 -30.55
N GLY A 673 9.47 -0.48 -29.33
CA GLY A 673 9.51 -1.90 -29.00
C GLY A 673 10.92 -2.47 -28.87
N VAL A 674 11.97 -1.65 -28.99
CA VAL A 674 13.36 -2.09 -28.86
C VAL A 674 13.71 -2.22 -27.38
N ALA A 675 14.33 -3.33 -26.99
CA ALA A 675 14.78 -3.54 -25.61
C ALA A 675 15.89 -2.53 -25.25
N VAL A 676 15.60 -1.68 -24.27
CA VAL A 676 16.49 -0.64 -23.73
C VAL A 676 17.09 -1.02 -22.39
N GLY A 677 16.54 -2.03 -21.69
CA GLY A 677 17.10 -2.52 -20.44
C GLY A 677 16.73 -3.96 -20.13
N ARG A 678 17.60 -4.64 -19.38
CA ARG A 678 17.39 -6.01 -18.89
C ARG A 678 17.92 -6.16 -17.47
N GLY A 679 17.31 -7.04 -16.69
CA GLY A 679 17.75 -7.30 -15.33
C GLY A 679 16.94 -8.37 -14.63
N ILE A 680 17.14 -8.47 -13.33
CA ILE A 680 16.42 -9.41 -12.47
C ILE A 680 15.99 -8.67 -11.20
N LEU A 681 14.72 -8.86 -10.83
CA LEU A 681 14.15 -8.40 -9.57
C LEU A 681 13.78 -9.61 -8.70
N HIS A 682 13.96 -9.46 -7.39
CA HIS A 682 13.70 -10.51 -6.40
C HIS A 682 12.64 -10.07 -5.39
N LEU A 683 11.78 -11.01 -5.01
CA LEU A 683 10.84 -10.85 -3.90
C LEU A 683 11.49 -11.37 -2.61
N SER A 684 11.74 -10.47 -1.66
CA SER A 684 12.30 -10.85 -0.35
C SER A 684 11.28 -11.61 0.50
N LEU A 685 11.74 -12.40 1.48
CA LEU A 685 10.87 -13.10 2.44
C LEU A 685 9.92 -12.13 3.16
N HIS A 686 10.41 -10.96 3.57
CA HIS A 686 9.60 -9.95 4.23
C HIS A 686 8.49 -9.41 3.31
N ASN A 687 8.83 -9.07 2.05
CA ASN A 687 7.86 -8.57 1.09
C ASN A 687 6.84 -9.63 0.68
N PHE A 688 7.24 -10.91 0.62
CA PHE A 688 6.31 -12.01 0.37
C PHE A 688 5.26 -12.16 1.49
N PHE A 689 5.66 -12.05 2.75
CA PHE A 689 4.69 -12.02 3.85
C PHE A 689 3.80 -10.78 3.80
N SER A 690 4.35 -9.63 3.42
CA SER A 690 3.57 -8.41 3.19
C SER A 690 2.54 -8.58 2.07
N GLU A 691 2.90 -9.24 0.97
CA GLU A 691 2.01 -9.58 -0.13
C GLU A 691 0.85 -10.46 0.34
N LEU A 692 1.14 -11.54 1.07
CA LEU A 692 0.09 -12.40 1.65
C LEU A 692 -0.83 -11.64 2.61
N GLN A 693 -0.29 -10.70 3.39
CA GLN A 693 -1.07 -9.85 4.29
C GLN A 693 -1.89 -8.77 3.55
N SER A 694 -1.48 -8.39 2.35
CA SER A 694 -2.19 -7.41 1.51
C SER A 694 -3.40 -8.01 0.79
N LEU A 695 -3.45 -9.34 0.65
CA LEU A 695 -4.49 -10.05 -0.10
C LEU A 695 -5.90 -9.71 0.44
N ARG A 696 -6.75 -9.12 -0.41
CA ARG A 696 -8.12 -8.67 -0.08
C ARG A 696 -9.10 -8.93 -1.22
N SER A 697 -10.39 -9.04 -0.91
CA SER A 697 -11.45 -9.14 -1.92
C SER A 697 -11.80 -7.76 -2.49
N ARG A 698 -12.22 -7.70 -3.77
CA ARG A 698 -12.54 -6.45 -4.48
C ARG A 698 -13.79 -5.72 -3.98
N ARG A 699 -14.76 -6.42 -3.37
CA ARG A 699 -15.96 -5.82 -2.77
C ARG A 699 -16.10 -6.21 -1.30
N THR A 700 -16.46 -5.24 -0.46
CA THR A 700 -17.00 -5.45 0.89
C THR A 700 -18.44 -5.96 0.79
N ILE A 701 -18.61 -7.21 0.38
CA ILE A 701 -19.82 -7.97 0.64
C ILE A 701 -19.51 -8.82 1.89
N GLY A 702 -20.51 -9.08 2.75
CA GLY A 702 -20.35 -9.61 4.11
C GLY A 702 -19.23 -10.65 4.33
N GLY A 703 -18.64 -10.66 5.54
CA GLY A 703 -17.34 -11.27 5.85
C GLY A 703 -17.10 -12.72 5.39
N MET A 704 -18.12 -13.56 5.30
CA MET A 704 -17.98 -14.95 4.81
C MET A 704 -17.62 -15.02 3.31
N SER A 705 -18.09 -14.09 2.48
CA SER A 705 -17.82 -14.07 1.04
C SER A 705 -16.36 -13.67 0.73
N ASN A 706 -15.78 -12.78 1.55
CA ASN A 706 -14.40 -12.31 1.40
C ASN A 706 -13.35 -13.43 1.57
N MET A 707 -13.51 -14.28 2.59
CA MET A 707 -12.59 -15.38 2.85
C MET A 707 -12.62 -16.45 1.75
N GLN A 708 -13.79 -16.66 1.12
CA GLN A 708 -13.93 -17.66 0.07
C GLN A 708 -13.22 -17.28 -1.23
N ALA A 709 -13.25 -16.00 -1.61
CA ALA A 709 -12.53 -15.50 -2.79
C ALA A 709 -11.01 -15.64 -2.61
N GLN A 710 -10.49 -15.23 -1.44
CA GLN A 710 -9.07 -15.40 -1.08
C GLN A 710 -8.64 -16.86 -1.10
N ALA A 711 -9.41 -17.75 -0.46
CA ALA A 711 -9.10 -19.18 -0.40
C ALA A 711 -9.08 -19.82 -1.80
N ARG A 712 -9.96 -19.38 -2.71
CA ARG A 712 -10.00 -19.89 -4.10
C ARG A 712 -8.83 -19.40 -4.94
N PHE A 713 -8.44 -18.14 -4.82
CA PHE A 713 -7.24 -17.64 -5.48
C PHE A 713 -6.00 -18.37 -4.97
N LEU A 714 -5.85 -18.51 -3.65
CA LEU A 714 -4.72 -19.21 -3.06
C LEU A 714 -4.69 -20.67 -3.51
N LYS A 715 -5.84 -21.36 -3.51
CA LYS A 715 -5.95 -22.73 -4.03
C LYS A 715 -5.55 -22.83 -5.50
N PHE A 716 -5.99 -21.90 -6.35
CA PHE A 716 -5.58 -21.86 -7.77
C PHE A 716 -4.06 -21.73 -7.90
N PHE A 717 -3.46 -20.78 -7.19
CA PHE A 717 -2.03 -20.53 -7.23
C PHE A 717 -1.22 -21.72 -6.71
N THR A 718 -1.59 -22.26 -5.54
CA THR A 718 -0.91 -23.41 -4.94
C THR A 718 -1.07 -24.67 -5.77
N THR A 719 -2.22 -24.90 -6.42
CA THR A 719 -2.44 -26.11 -7.25
C THR A 719 -1.53 -26.09 -8.48
N ASN A 720 -1.39 -24.93 -9.14
CA ASN A 720 -0.51 -24.79 -10.29
C ASN A 720 0.96 -24.96 -9.89
N ILE A 721 1.42 -24.34 -8.79
CA ILE A 721 2.80 -24.52 -8.30
C ILE A 721 3.06 -25.97 -7.86
N ALA A 722 2.12 -26.57 -7.12
CA ALA A 722 2.22 -27.94 -6.65
C ALA A 722 2.41 -28.91 -7.81
N SER A 723 1.78 -28.65 -8.97
CA SER A 723 1.94 -29.51 -10.15
C SER A 723 3.40 -29.61 -10.62
N TYR A 724 4.20 -28.54 -10.51
CA TYR A 724 5.63 -28.55 -10.87
C TYR A 724 6.53 -29.01 -9.72
N MET A 725 6.20 -28.66 -8.48
CA MET A 725 6.88 -29.19 -7.28
C MET A 725 6.79 -30.71 -7.20
N PHE A 726 5.64 -31.26 -7.58
CA PHE A 726 5.37 -32.68 -7.66
C PHE A 726 5.37 -33.18 -9.10
N SER A 727 6.20 -32.55 -9.95
CA SER A 727 6.30 -32.83 -11.38
C SER A 727 6.32 -34.33 -11.73
N PRO A 728 7.08 -35.19 -11.02
CA PRO A 728 7.12 -36.63 -11.27
C PRO A 728 5.77 -37.37 -11.09
N PHE A 729 4.77 -36.73 -10.48
CA PHE A 729 3.42 -37.27 -10.30
C PHE A 729 2.38 -36.67 -11.26
N ARG A 730 2.77 -35.76 -12.15
CA ARG A 730 1.88 -35.25 -13.19
C ARG A 730 1.54 -36.38 -14.17
N ARG A 731 0.32 -36.34 -14.71
CA ARG A 731 -0.05 -37.24 -15.80
C ARG A 731 0.89 -36.98 -16.97
N LEU A 732 1.51 -38.05 -17.48
CA LEU A 732 2.29 -37.99 -18.71
C LEU A 732 1.41 -37.42 -19.83
N GLN A 733 1.81 -36.26 -20.34
CA GLN A 733 1.21 -35.68 -21.53
C GLN A 733 1.91 -36.31 -22.73
N TYR A 734 1.20 -37.19 -23.43
CA TYR A 734 1.67 -37.69 -24.70
C TYR A 734 1.29 -36.69 -25.78
N PRO A 735 2.20 -36.33 -26.69
CA PRO A 735 1.84 -35.49 -27.81
C PRO A 735 0.67 -36.13 -28.55
N THR A 736 -0.45 -35.41 -28.65
CA THR A 736 -1.52 -35.77 -29.58
C THR A 736 -0.89 -35.80 -30.96
N PRO A 737 -1.02 -36.87 -31.76
CA PRO A 737 -0.41 -36.91 -33.07
C PRO A 737 -0.99 -35.76 -33.91
N SER A 738 -0.23 -34.69 -34.09
CA SER A 738 -0.59 -33.68 -35.06
C SER A 738 -0.56 -34.36 -36.42
N THR A 739 -1.66 -34.23 -37.16
CA THR A 739 -1.74 -34.54 -38.58
C THR A 739 -0.77 -33.63 -39.32
N GLY A 740 0.51 -34.02 -39.36
CA GLY A 740 1.62 -33.22 -39.88
C GLY A 740 2.89 -33.51 -39.11
N LYS A 741 3.68 -34.49 -39.56
CA LYS A 741 5.04 -34.74 -39.08
C LYS A 741 5.97 -33.64 -39.66
N SER A 742 6.02 -32.45 -39.07
CA SER A 742 7.10 -31.51 -39.36
C SER A 742 8.28 -31.80 -38.43
N GLY A 743 9.51 -31.84 -38.97
CA GLY A 743 10.75 -31.92 -38.16
C GLY A 743 11.45 -33.29 -38.05
N TYR A 744 11.00 -34.34 -38.75
CA TYR A 744 11.75 -35.61 -38.82
C TYR A 744 12.64 -35.68 -40.06
N PHE A 745 13.88 -36.13 -39.89
CA PHE A 745 14.79 -36.46 -40.99
C PHE A 745 14.38 -37.79 -41.64
N GLU A 746 14.55 -37.91 -42.95
CA GLU A 746 14.36 -39.17 -43.66
C GLU A 746 15.44 -40.18 -43.25
N LYS A 747 15.05 -41.37 -42.81
CA LYS A 747 15.95 -42.41 -42.28
C LYS A 747 15.80 -43.72 -43.05
N ALA A 748 16.88 -44.51 -43.08
CA ALA A 748 16.88 -45.83 -43.71
C ALA A 748 15.91 -46.79 -43.00
N ILE A 749 15.08 -47.47 -43.79
CA ILE A 749 14.08 -48.42 -43.29
C ILE A 749 14.77 -49.76 -42.96
N PRO A 750 14.66 -50.26 -41.71
CA PRO A 750 15.24 -51.55 -41.35
C PRO A 750 14.50 -52.72 -41.99
N THR A 751 15.21 -53.82 -42.20
CA THR A 751 14.59 -55.13 -42.37
C THR A 751 14.24 -55.70 -40.99
N VAL A 752 12.99 -56.12 -40.78
CA VAL A 752 12.52 -56.67 -39.51
C VAL A 752 12.38 -58.20 -39.61
N THR A 753 12.86 -58.93 -38.62
CA THR A 753 12.69 -60.39 -38.52
C THR A 753 12.19 -60.73 -37.12
N MET A 754 11.19 -61.62 -37.01
CA MET A 754 10.69 -62.09 -35.72
C MET A 754 11.51 -63.30 -35.25
N LEU A 755 12.07 -63.21 -34.05
CA LEU A 755 12.75 -64.31 -33.37
C LEU A 755 11.85 -64.89 -32.28
N THR A 756 12.15 -66.11 -31.85
CA THR A 756 11.50 -66.78 -30.73
C THR A 756 12.59 -67.21 -29.75
N ALA A 757 12.50 -66.76 -28.50
CA ALA A 757 13.37 -67.20 -27.42
C ALA A 757 13.03 -68.64 -26.97
N ASP A 758 13.94 -69.28 -26.22
CA ASP A 758 13.78 -70.68 -25.80
C ASP A 758 12.53 -70.95 -24.95
N ASP A 759 12.00 -69.93 -24.30
CA ASP A 759 10.78 -69.97 -23.49
C ASP A 759 9.52 -69.60 -24.28
N GLY A 760 9.62 -69.47 -25.61
CA GLY A 760 8.50 -69.23 -26.51
C GLY A 760 8.14 -67.76 -26.73
N VAL A 761 8.81 -66.81 -26.07
CA VAL A 761 8.57 -65.38 -26.25
C VAL A 761 9.03 -64.93 -27.64
N ARG A 762 8.16 -64.24 -28.38
CA ARG A 762 8.46 -63.73 -29.73
C ARG A 762 8.80 -62.26 -29.69
N PHE A 763 9.89 -61.87 -30.33
CA PHE A 763 10.35 -60.48 -30.36
C PHE A 763 11.05 -60.13 -31.69
N PRO A 764 10.95 -58.88 -32.17
CA PRO A 764 11.57 -58.48 -33.43
C PRO A 764 13.06 -58.13 -33.27
N ILE A 765 13.85 -58.48 -34.27
CA ILE A 765 15.18 -57.93 -34.51
C ILE A 765 15.17 -57.11 -35.81
N LYS A 766 15.68 -55.88 -35.72
CA LYS A 766 15.78 -54.94 -36.85
C LYS A 766 17.20 -54.89 -37.38
N LEU A 767 17.36 -54.86 -38.71
CA LEU A 767 18.65 -54.84 -39.40
C LEU A 767 18.74 -53.63 -40.33
N TRP A 768 19.79 -52.84 -40.17
CA TRP A 768 20.21 -51.81 -41.10
C TRP A 768 21.44 -52.25 -41.89
N GLN A 769 21.35 -52.12 -43.21
CA GLN A 769 22.45 -52.39 -44.13
C GLN A 769 23.23 -51.09 -44.43
N PRO A 770 24.54 -51.19 -44.68
CA PRO A 770 25.31 -50.10 -45.24
C PRO A 770 24.69 -49.58 -46.56
N PRO A 771 24.72 -48.27 -46.82
CA PRO A 771 24.30 -47.70 -48.09
C PRO A 771 25.04 -48.31 -49.28
N PHE A 772 24.44 -48.22 -50.48
CA PHE A 772 25.05 -48.70 -51.71
C PHE A 772 26.37 -47.95 -51.99
N GLY A 773 27.42 -48.69 -52.38
CA GLY A 773 28.75 -48.13 -52.66
C GLY A 773 29.73 -48.09 -51.49
N ILE A 774 29.29 -48.38 -50.25
CA ILE A 774 30.19 -48.44 -49.08
C ILE A 774 30.78 -49.84 -48.91
N GLN A 775 32.10 -49.93 -48.67
CA GLN A 775 32.78 -51.19 -48.40
C GLN A 775 32.31 -51.79 -47.07
N LYS A 776 31.66 -52.95 -47.13
CA LYS A 776 31.11 -53.64 -45.95
C LYS A 776 32.22 -54.10 -45.01
N LYS A 777 32.10 -53.76 -43.73
CA LYS A 777 32.99 -54.24 -42.67
C LYS A 777 32.63 -55.66 -42.28
N HIS A 778 33.65 -56.44 -41.91
CA HIS A 778 33.47 -57.85 -41.57
C HIS A 778 32.70 -58.06 -40.26
N THR A 779 32.88 -57.18 -39.27
CA THR A 779 32.29 -57.32 -37.93
C THR A 779 30.85 -56.78 -37.91
N PRO A 780 29.83 -57.60 -37.57
CA PRO A 780 28.48 -57.10 -37.30
C PRO A 780 28.41 -56.44 -35.92
N ILE A 781 27.54 -55.43 -35.78
CA ILE A 781 27.29 -54.76 -34.51
C ILE A 781 25.87 -55.08 -34.04
N VAL A 782 25.74 -55.54 -32.80
CA VAL A 782 24.45 -55.76 -32.15
C VAL A 782 24.25 -54.70 -31.07
N PHE A 783 23.22 -53.88 -31.24
CA PHE A 783 22.81 -52.83 -30.34
C PHE A 783 21.66 -53.32 -29.48
N ILE A 784 21.89 -53.57 -28.19
CA ILE A 784 20.87 -54.09 -27.28
C ILE A 784 20.29 -52.92 -26.46
N PRO A 785 19.01 -52.58 -26.66
CA PRO A 785 18.38 -51.46 -25.99
C PRO A 785 18.06 -51.74 -24.52
N GLY A 786 17.78 -50.67 -23.77
CA GLY A 786 17.34 -50.73 -22.38
C GLY A 786 15.87 -51.13 -22.23
N ALA A 787 15.32 -50.96 -21.03
CA ALA A 787 13.90 -51.19 -20.80
C ALA A 787 13.02 -50.04 -21.31
N SER A 788 11.79 -50.37 -21.69
CA SER A 788 10.75 -49.43 -22.15
C SER A 788 11.10 -48.61 -23.39
N VAL A 789 12.08 -49.06 -24.18
CA VAL A 789 12.52 -48.44 -25.43
C VAL A 789 12.57 -49.48 -26.56
N ASP A 790 12.59 -49.03 -27.82
CA ASP A 790 12.91 -49.85 -29.00
C ASP A 790 14.25 -49.40 -29.64
N ASP A 791 14.39 -49.63 -30.94
CA ASP A 791 15.51 -49.20 -31.75
C ASP A 791 15.69 -47.70 -31.84
N GLN A 792 14.64 -46.88 -31.64
CA GLN A 792 14.74 -45.43 -31.77
C GLN A 792 15.71 -44.81 -30.78
N MET A 793 16.06 -45.51 -29.70
CA MET A 793 17.17 -45.11 -28.83
C MET A 793 18.51 -44.98 -29.60
N PHE A 794 18.69 -45.75 -30.68
CA PHE A 794 19.84 -45.69 -31.57
C PHE A 794 19.52 -45.10 -32.95
N SER A 795 18.25 -45.16 -33.39
CA SER A 795 17.77 -44.77 -34.74
C SER A 795 16.86 -43.52 -34.76
N LEU A 796 16.92 -42.67 -33.74
CA LEU A 796 16.00 -41.53 -33.57
C LEU A 796 15.91 -40.62 -34.82
N PRO A 797 14.70 -40.33 -35.36
CA PRO A 797 14.54 -39.57 -36.60
C PRO A 797 14.63 -38.05 -36.40
N THR A 798 14.69 -37.54 -35.18
CA THR A 798 14.86 -36.10 -34.87
C THR A 798 16.32 -35.65 -34.88
N VAL A 799 17.27 -36.57 -34.92
CA VAL A 799 18.71 -36.27 -34.92
C VAL A 799 19.23 -36.35 -36.37
N PRO A 800 19.96 -35.33 -36.88
CA PRO A 800 20.48 -35.33 -38.25
C PRO A 800 21.28 -36.60 -38.60
N THR A 801 22.16 -37.04 -37.70
CA THR A 801 22.93 -38.28 -37.82
C THR A 801 22.86 -39.06 -36.51
N ASN A 802 22.06 -40.13 -36.47
CA ASN A 802 21.95 -40.98 -35.28
C ASN A 802 23.03 -42.09 -35.27
N THR A 803 23.06 -42.91 -34.22
CA THR A 803 24.06 -43.97 -34.05
C THR A 803 24.03 -44.99 -35.18
N ILE A 804 22.83 -45.39 -35.62
CA ILE A 804 22.67 -46.34 -36.72
C ILE A 804 23.17 -45.73 -38.04
N ASP A 805 22.84 -44.47 -38.33
CA ASP A 805 23.31 -43.76 -39.53
C ASP A 805 24.85 -43.70 -39.55
N TYR A 806 25.45 -43.36 -38.41
CA TYR A 806 26.90 -43.27 -38.27
C TYR A 806 27.59 -44.61 -38.59
N PHE A 807 27.19 -45.70 -37.94
CA PHE A 807 27.86 -47.00 -38.14
C PHE A 807 27.58 -47.62 -39.51
N THR A 808 26.37 -47.46 -40.05
CA THR A 808 26.04 -47.94 -41.40
C THR A 808 26.80 -47.16 -42.48
N SER A 809 27.01 -45.85 -42.30
CA SER A 809 27.85 -45.03 -43.20
C SER A 809 29.31 -45.48 -43.24
N LEU A 810 29.81 -46.08 -42.16
CA LEU A 810 31.17 -46.65 -42.06
C LEU A 810 31.27 -48.09 -42.60
N GLY A 811 30.16 -48.66 -43.09
CA GLY A 811 30.11 -50.00 -43.67
C GLY A 811 29.72 -51.11 -42.69
N TYR A 812 29.33 -50.79 -41.46
CA TYR A 812 28.87 -51.81 -40.50
C TYR A 812 27.41 -52.20 -40.71
N ARG A 813 27.10 -53.47 -40.48
CA ARG A 813 25.72 -53.96 -40.38
C ARG A 813 25.29 -53.86 -38.93
N CYS A 814 24.16 -53.20 -38.71
CA CYS A 814 23.66 -52.90 -37.36
C CYS A 814 22.38 -53.68 -37.10
N TYR A 815 22.38 -54.46 -36.03
CA TYR A 815 21.25 -55.26 -35.57
C TYR A 815 20.73 -54.71 -34.26
N VAL A 816 19.41 -54.55 -34.12
CA VAL A 816 18.78 -54.06 -32.89
C VAL A 816 17.62 -55.00 -32.51
N PRO A 817 17.78 -55.91 -31.54
CA PRO A 817 16.68 -56.68 -30.99
C PRO A 817 15.84 -55.80 -30.05
N ILE A 818 14.51 -55.89 -30.16
CA ILE A 818 13.59 -55.26 -29.20
C ILE A 818 13.20 -56.33 -28.19
N LEU A 819 13.91 -56.40 -27.06
CA LEU A 819 13.73 -57.44 -26.04
C LEU A 819 12.33 -57.37 -25.39
N ARG A 820 11.92 -58.42 -24.68
CA ARG A 820 10.60 -58.53 -24.05
C ARG A 820 10.23 -57.40 -23.09
N PHE A 821 11.23 -56.73 -22.50
CA PHE A 821 11.03 -55.56 -21.64
C PHE A 821 11.09 -54.20 -22.37
N GLY A 822 11.21 -54.22 -23.70
CA GLY A 822 11.18 -53.03 -24.56
C GLY A 822 9.76 -52.47 -24.71
N ILE A 823 9.55 -51.58 -25.68
CA ILE A 823 8.21 -51.08 -26.01
C ILE A 823 7.42 -52.15 -26.78
N GLY A 824 6.35 -52.70 -26.18
CA GLY A 824 5.52 -53.76 -26.80
C GLY A 824 4.51 -54.41 -25.83
N GLU A 825 3.68 -55.32 -26.33
CA GLU A 825 2.69 -56.05 -25.51
C GLU A 825 3.35 -56.99 -24.50
N GLU A 826 4.48 -57.60 -24.85
CA GLU A 826 5.22 -58.54 -23.99
C GLU A 826 5.68 -57.90 -22.68
N ALA A 827 6.04 -56.60 -22.71
CA ALA A 827 6.44 -55.87 -21.51
C ALA A 827 5.33 -55.77 -20.45
N ARG A 828 4.05 -55.98 -20.83
CA ARG A 828 2.92 -56.00 -19.89
C ARG A 828 2.82 -57.30 -19.08
N LYS A 829 3.48 -58.37 -19.52
CA LYS A 829 3.42 -59.69 -18.85
C LYS A 829 4.24 -59.74 -17.56
N GLY A 830 5.14 -58.77 -17.36
CA GLY A 830 5.88 -58.59 -16.11
C GLY A 830 7.12 -59.47 -15.97
N ASP A 831 7.68 -59.93 -17.08
CA ASP A 831 8.93 -60.71 -17.14
C ASP A 831 10.12 -59.91 -16.59
N THR A 832 11.12 -60.61 -16.08
CA THR A 832 12.30 -60.00 -15.44
C THR A 832 13.44 -59.77 -16.44
N VAL A 833 14.42 -58.96 -16.01
CA VAL A 833 15.70 -58.80 -16.73
C VAL A 833 16.46 -60.12 -16.82
N TYR A 834 16.28 -61.01 -15.84
CA TYR A 834 16.82 -62.36 -15.90
C TYR A 834 16.21 -63.13 -17.07
N ASP A 835 14.90 -63.07 -17.29
CA ASP A 835 14.21 -63.78 -18.38
C ASP A 835 14.65 -63.28 -19.75
N ALA A 836 14.80 -61.95 -19.90
CA ALA A 836 15.27 -61.32 -21.13
C ALA A 836 16.68 -61.73 -21.58
N ARG A 837 17.47 -62.39 -20.73
CA ARG A 837 18.76 -62.99 -21.15
C ARG A 837 18.56 -64.01 -22.30
N LEU A 838 17.40 -64.66 -22.35
CA LEU A 838 17.04 -65.63 -23.39
C LEU A 838 16.82 -64.92 -24.73
N ASP A 839 16.25 -63.71 -24.71
CA ASP A 839 16.11 -62.87 -25.90
C ASP A 839 17.48 -62.44 -26.42
N VAL A 840 18.39 -62.06 -25.51
CA VAL A 840 19.77 -61.72 -25.86
C VAL A 840 20.48 -62.91 -26.51
N ARG A 841 20.35 -64.11 -25.94
CA ARG A 841 20.88 -65.35 -26.52
C ARG A 841 20.33 -65.58 -27.93
N ALA A 842 19.01 -65.58 -28.09
CA ALA A 842 18.37 -65.83 -29.38
C ALA A 842 18.76 -64.78 -30.44
N ALA A 843 18.87 -63.51 -30.05
CA ALA A 843 19.32 -62.43 -30.93
C ALA A 843 20.78 -62.62 -31.37
N MET A 844 21.70 -62.91 -30.44
CA MET A 844 23.11 -63.10 -30.78
C MET A 844 23.33 -64.35 -31.62
N GLN A 845 22.63 -65.45 -31.30
CA GLN A 845 22.69 -66.68 -32.08
C GLN A 845 22.22 -66.43 -33.53
N TYR A 846 21.07 -65.78 -33.72
CA TYR A 846 20.56 -65.41 -35.05
C TYR A 846 21.57 -64.57 -35.84
N VAL A 847 22.22 -63.60 -35.19
CA VAL A 847 23.20 -62.74 -35.86
C VAL A 847 24.43 -63.55 -36.29
N ARG A 848 24.92 -64.48 -35.46
CA ARG A 848 26.05 -65.36 -35.82
C ARG A 848 25.73 -66.23 -37.01
N GLU A 849 24.59 -66.91 -36.99
CA GLU A 849 24.13 -67.77 -38.09
C GLU A 849 24.02 -66.97 -39.40
N LYS A 850 23.44 -65.76 -39.33
CA LYS A 850 23.28 -64.86 -40.50
C LYS A 850 24.60 -64.26 -41.00
N GLU A 851 25.59 -64.12 -40.13
CA GLU A 851 26.90 -63.51 -40.41
C GLU A 851 28.02 -64.55 -40.58
N GLN A 852 27.68 -65.81 -40.83
CA GLN A 852 28.64 -66.91 -41.07
C GLN A 852 29.59 -67.11 -39.88
N GLU A 853 29.03 -67.21 -38.66
CA GLU A 853 29.73 -67.47 -37.40
C GLU A 853 30.76 -66.39 -36.99
N ARG A 854 30.73 -65.22 -37.62
CA ARG A 854 31.63 -64.10 -37.30
C ARG A 854 31.39 -63.56 -35.88
N LYS A 855 32.48 -63.13 -35.23
CA LYS A 855 32.41 -62.49 -33.91
C LYS A 855 31.67 -61.15 -33.95
N ILE A 856 30.77 -60.95 -33.00
CA ILE A 856 29.90 -59.79 -32.86
C ILE A 856 30.57 -58.71 -32.00
N TYR A 857 30.40 -57.44 -32.36
CA TYR A 857 30.64 -56.35 -31.40
C TYR A 857 29.31 -55.93 -30.78
N ALA A 858 29.18 -56.01 -29.45
CA ALA A 858 27.92 -55.70 -28.77
C ALA A 858 27.97 -54.28 -28.17
N VAL A 859 26.95 -53.46 -28.45
CA VAL A 859 26.74 -52.18 -27.78
C VAL A 859 25.46 -52.30 -26.98
N VAL A 860 25.59 -52.34 -25.66
CA VAL A 860 24.49 -52.67 -24.75
C VAL A 860 24.25 -51.51 -23.79
N HIS A 861 22.98 -51.21 -23.49
CA HIS A 861 22.60 -50.06 -22.69
C HIS A 861 21.59 -50.41 -21.58
N CYS A 862 21.74 -49.80 -20.41
CA CYS A 862 20.82 -49.89 -19.29
C CYS A 862 20.47 -51.35 -18.93
N LEU A 863 19.19 -51.73 -18.80
CA LEU A 863 18.77 -53.10 -18.50
C LEU A 863 19.16 -54.12 -19.60
N GLY A 864 19.40 -53.67 -20.83
CA GLY A 864 19.99 -54.48 -21.90
C GLY A 864 21.43 -54.91 -21.58
N SER A 865 22.21 -54.03 -20.95
CA SER A 865 23.55 -54.35 -20.44
C SER A 865 23.50 -55.42 -19.35
N ILE A 866 22.54 -55.30 -18.43
CA ILE A 866 22.38 -56.27 -17.34
C ILE A 866 21.94 -57.63 -17.89
N ALA A 867 20.92 -57.67 -18.75
CA ALA A 867 20.46 -58.92 -19.38
C ALA A 867 21.60 -59.62 -20.15
N THR A 868 22.41 -58.85 -20.88
CA THR A 868 23.59 -59.37 -21.59
C THR A 868 24.67 -59.85 -20.62
N GLY A 869 24.93 -59.11 -19.54
CA GLY A 869 25.86 -59.52 -18.49
C GLY A 869 25.43 -60.81 -17.79
N ILE A 870 24.14 -60.96 -17.48
CA ILE A 870 23.55 -62.19 -16.93
C ILE A 870 23.74 -63.35 -17.91
N ALA A 871 23.44 -63.14 -19.20
CA ALA A 871 23.60 -64.18 -20.22
C ALA A 871 25.05 -64.67 -20.33
N LEU A 872 26.02 -63.76 -20.27
CA LEU A 872 27.46 -64.08 -20.28
C LEU A 872 27.89 -64.82 -19.01
N LEU A 873 27.50 -64.33 -17.83
CA LEU A 873 27.90 -64.91 -16.54
C LEU A 873 27.28 -66.29 -16.30
N LYS A 874 26.05 -66.51 -16.79
CA LYS A 874 25.38 -67.81 -16.72
C LYS A 874 25.92 -68.80 -17.76
N GLY A 875 26.51 -68.32 -18.85
CA GLY A 875 26.97 -69.12 -19.97
C GLY A 875 25.92 -69.37 -21.06
N ASP A 876 24.80 -68.64 -21.04
CA ASP A 876 23.77 -68.69 -22.11
C ASP A 876 24.29 -68.04 -23.41
N VAL A 877 25.22 -67.08 -23.30
CA VAL A 877 26.01 -66.53 -24.41
C VAL A 877 27.48 -66.79 -24.11
N GLU A 878 28.21 -67.39 -25.06
CA GLU A 878 29.64 -67.62 -24.89
C GLU A 878 30.46 -66.34 -25.16
N ALA A 879 31.46 -66.08 -24.34
CA ALA A 879 32.41 -64.98 -24.58
C ALA A 879 33.14 -65.12 -25.94
N SER A 880 33.28 -66.34 -26.45
CA SER A 880 33.87 -66.66 -27.76
C SER A 880 33.11 -66.00 -28.94
N TRP A 881 31.81 -65.72 -28.76
CA TRP A 881 30.92 -65.11 -29.75
C TRP A 881 31.21 -63.62 -29.95
N LEU A 882 31.83 -62.97 -28.97
CA LEU A 882 32.05 -61.53 -28.95
C LEU A 882 33.48 -61.17 -29.37
N LYS A 883 33.59 -60.13 -30.20
CA LYS A 883 34.85 -59.44 -30.51
C LYS A 883 35.16 -58.37 -29.46
N GLY A 884 34.12 -57.82 -28.84
CA GLY A 884 34.17 -56.79 -27.81
C GLY A 884 32.76 -56.35 -27.44
N MET A 885 32.63 -55.67 -26.31
CA MET A 885 31.36 -55.14 -25.84
C MET A 885 31.55 -53.77 -25.19
N THR A 886 30.64 -52.84 -25.51
CA THR A 886 30.53 -51.54 -24.85
C THR A 886 29.24 -51.50 -24.03
N CYS A 887 29.36 -51.24 -22.73
CA CYS A 887 28.23 -51.15 -21.82
C CYS A 887 27.97 -49.71 -21.41
N SER A 888 26.72 -49.26 -21.52
CA SER A 888 26.29 -47.91 -21.16
C SER A 888 25.37 -47.92 -19.92
N GLN A 889 25.57 -46.96 -19.02
CA GLN A 889 24.90 -46.73 -17.73
C GLN A 889 25.11 -47.74 -16.60
N VAL A 890 24.83 -49.03 -16.83
CA VAL A 890 24.92 -50.08 -15.80
C VAL A 890 25.47 -51.37 -16.40
N PHE A 891 26.02 -52.25 -15.57
CA PHE A 891 26.49 -53.58 -15.99
C PHE A 891 26.26 -54.62 -14.87
N THR A 892 27.29 -55.34 -14.42
CA THR A 892 27.11 -56.53 -13.55
C THR A 892 27.11 -56.24 -12.04
N ASN A 893 27.65 -55.11 -11.58
CA ASN A 893 27.66 -54.74 -10.15
C ASN A 893 26.68 -53.59 -9.88
N LEU A 894 25.49 -53.90 -9.38
CA LEU A 894 24.46 -52.91 -9.06
C LEU A 894 24.66 -52.34 -7.66
N VAL A 895 25.03 -51.06 -7.58
CA VAL A 895 25.11 -50.33 -6.32
C VAL A 895 23.82 -49.55 -6.12
N PHE A 896 22.98 -49.99 -5.18
CA PHE A 896 21.73 -49.30 -4.85
C PHE A 896 21.98 -48.14 -3.87
N SER A 897 21.27 -47.02 -4.05
CA SER A 897 21.19 -45.98 -3.03
C SER A 897 20.44 -46.51 -1.78
N PRO A 898 20.64 -45.92 -0.59
CA PRO A 898 19.95 -46.35 0.64
C PRO A 898 18.43 -46.43 0.48
N ASP A 899 17.83 -45.49 -0.27
CA ASP A 899 16.38 -45.49 -0.54
C ASP A 899 15.94 -46.65 -1.44
N ASN A 900 16.74 -46.99 -2.45
CA ASN A 900 16.45 -48.08 -3.37
C ASN A 900 16.70 -49.45 -2.71
N ASP A 901 17.72 -49.57 -1.87
CA ASP A 901 17.99 -50.76 -1.06
C ASP A 901 16.87 -50.97 -0.01
N PHE A 902 16.41 -49.89 0.64
CA PHE A 902 15.24 -49.94 1.52
C PHE A 902 13.98 -50.41 0.78
N LYS A 903 13.69 -49.87 -0.41
CA LYS A 903 12.54 -50.31 -1.23
C LYS A 903 12.65 -51.77 -1.65
N ALA A 904 13.84 -52.21 -2.09
CA ALA A 904 14.08 -53.58 -2.54
C ALA A 904 13.90 -54.61 -1.41
N ARG A 905 14.24 -54.26 -0.16
CA ARG A 905 14.15 -55.14 1.03
C ARG A 905 12.75 -55.24 1.64
N HIS A 906 11.78 -54.44 1.20
CA HIS A 906 10.45 -54.38 1.82
C HIS A 906 9.32 -54.69 0.82
N PRO A 907 8.98 -55.98 0.58
CA PRO A 907 7.98 -56.42 -0.41
C PRO A 907 6.56 -55.88 -0.18
N ILE A 908 6.26 -55.43 1.05
CA ILE A 908 4.98 -54.80 1.40
C ILE A 908 4.79 -53.47 0.66
N LEU A 909 5.87 -52.68 0.47
CA LEU A 909 5.81 -51.46 -0.33
C LEU A 909 5.44 -51.80 -1.79
N ILE A 910 6.04 -52.86 -2.35
CA ILE A 910 5.74 -53.34 -3.71
C ILE A 910 4.26 -53.75 -3.85
N LYS A 911 3.68 -54.40 -2.85
CA LYS A 911 2.25 -54.74 -2.82
C LYS A 911 1.38 -53.48 -2.67
N ALA A 912 1.75 -52.53 -1.83
CA ALA A 912 1.03 -51.26 -1.66
C ALA A 912 1.02 -50.41 -2.94
N TYR A 913 2.12 -50.40 -3.70
CA TYR A 913 2.20 -49.74 -5.01
C TYR A 913 1.22 -50.31 -6.04
N ARG A 914 0.88 -51.61 -5.98
CA ARG A 914 -0.07 -52.27 -6.91
C ARG A 914 -1.55 -51.97 -6.64
N VAL A 915 -1.91 -51.60 -5.40
CA VAL A 915 -3.32 -51.48 -4.98
C VAL A 915 -3.82 -50.03 -5.05
N SER A 916 -2.92 -49.05 -5.08
CA SER A 916 -3.29 -47.63 -5.14
C SER A 916 -3.13 -47.07 -6.56
N PRO A 917 -4.21 -46.55 -7.19
CA PRO A 917 -4.14 -45.94 -8.52
C PRO A 917 -3.24 -44.68 -8.55
N VAL A 918 -2.98 -44.06 -7.39
CA VAL A 918 -2.07 -42.92 -7.22
C VAL A 918 -0.60 -43.36 -7.16
N LEU A 919 -0.35 -44.61 -6.74
CA LEU A 919 0.98 -45.21 -6.62
C LEU A 919 1.34 -46.15 -7.78
N SER A 920 0.38 -46.48 -8.65
CA SER A 920 0.56 -47.26 -9.89
C SER A 920 1.52 -46.61 -10.90
N ILE A 921 1.70 -45.29 -10.84
CA ILE A 921 2.62 -44.51 -11.70
C ILE A 921 4.10 -44.79 -11.38
N TYR A 922 4.42 -45.41 -10.23
CA TYR A 922 5.79 -45.66 -9.76
C TYR A 922 6.43 -46.95 -10.32
N GLN A 923 6.01 -47.44 -11.48
CA GLN A 923 6.43 -48.75 -12.00
C GLN A 923 7.83 -48.81 -12.65
N ILE A 924 8.60 -47.71 -12.71
CA ILE A 924 9.84 -47.67 -13.52
C ILE A 924 11.11 -48.12 -12.77
N SER A 925 11.09 -48.36 -11.45
CA SER A 925 12.31 -48.71 -10.69
C SER A 925 12.41 -50.13 -10.14
N LEU A 926 11.53 -51.07 -10.54
CA LEU A 926 11.42 -52.39 -9.88
C LEU A 926 11.71 -53.61 -10.78
N LEU A 927 12.47 -53.45 -11.87
CA LEU A 927 12.83 -54.57 -12.75
C LEU A 927 14.08 -55.39 -12.32
N THR A 928 14.74 -55.05 -11.21
CA THR A 928 15.97 -55.72 -10.77
C THR A 928 15.86 -56.54 -9.47
N ALA A 929 14.67 -56.65 -8.87
CA ALA A 929 14.47 -57.42 -7.64
C ALA A 929 13.41 -58.51 -7.82
N ARG A 930 13.74 -59.51 -8.62
CA ARG A 930 13.33 -60.90 -8.38
C ARG A 930 14.41 -61.84 -8.90
#